data_AF-A0A350EVB7-F1
#
_entry.id   AF-A0A350EVB7-F1
#
_cell.length_a   1.000
_cell.length_b   1.000
_cell.length_c   1.000
_cell.angle_alpha   90.00
_cell.angle_beta   90.00
_cell.angle_gamma   90.00
#
_symmetry.space_group_name_H-M   'P 1'
#
loop_
_entity.id
_entity.type
_entity.pdbx_description
1 polymer ?
#
loop_
_entity_poly.entity_id
_entity_poly.type
_entity_poly.pdbx_seq_one_letter_code
_entity_poly.pdbx_strand_id
1 'polypeptide(L)'
;MSKRDEDAMKHPALNLMGCLFATAIVWHAHSTFGAAPPATMHVEPQENGKLVYLPVAPETDTNSVTSLVGLWIVITNTSLSDDIVLTSIQLSFSVTSSDGGSGEGFGFIPNLMVAPGASGEWILDEDQAIQLPYPPPDTVLVQCTFEGYDTSLVQELELAPYLAPTPSGSYLWPGQRDDLAEGSRVWVNPASHNGGYQFFGHDLRVEGWISETGKYARHKYGTDGSKNTDDFGFGIPVHAMADGVVVKAESDWIENPAPGKYAIQPRGSWSATSISDASATYLDENLVATAVAYPEGYWRIHLWSIDGDGKSITPGPSTLGGFGNQVQIARLSNEKLVTAARMASGDVQLATWNTTGPAITQLSTGVLPPLEELSLESLTDTQFATASTAPGGAVKLDVWEESGAGLSNLDSVVTAQPATSLALVRLSSGRLTLARRDPMGWLRVTVWDYTDANGLQQGGENTAFNISRVDAARSTSTSLITAVRTDGGRLQILRWSVSEAGDSIVPVAASNPDDKIADLLGVASVPHGRSRGLALTCSLTADDELKLHYWELNDDKTVYRESGERLVGAGNQADLTNFNPALSRMFGVYRDGAGKLQLRTWRIANSGGGNNLVIVHGDCVIDYAHFREGTIDPALVPGTSVKAGQQLAEMGNSGNSTGPHLHIHAQKVRDGFSVNDIIALEAANNRDYRGAYRPLPFSCARVWNLAQVNAQDSLVGSTLLDRMGVYFAKFAIVPLWSAEAYVDGGSTCPVEVGWQDCESSGHGPYQTVNNALQDDCWGPALLIRAGHYKESILVDRGVVIRAYDGKAVIGQ
;
A
#
# COMPACT_ATOMS: atom_id res chain seq x y z
N MET A 1 -31.27 -25.14 8.80
CA MET A 1 -32.00 -23.88 9.04
C MET A 1 -31.20 -22.76 8.39
N SER A 2 -31.24 -22.46 7.08
CA SER A 2 -32.30 -22.44 6.05
C SER A 2 -33.13 -21.15 5.99
N LYS A 3 -32.64 -20.13 5.28
CA LYS A 3 -33.21 -19.70 3.98
C LYS A 3 -32.28 -18.68 3.30
N ARG A 4 -31.80 -19.01 2.10
CA ARG A 4 -31.62 -18.05 1.01
C ARG A 4 -32.82 -18.21 0.06
N ASP A 5 -32.90 -17.33 -0.94
CA ASP A 5 -33.75 -17.40 -2.12
C ASP A 5 -35.27 -17.30 -1.87
N GLU A 6 -35.81 -16.09 -2.06
CA GLU A 6 -37.14 -15.83 -2.67
C GLU A 6 -37.30 -14.32 -2.97
N ASP A 7 -38.13 -14.00 -3.97
CA ASP A 7 -38.60 -12.68 -4.45
C ASP A 7 -37.70 -11.81 -5.36
N ALA A 8 -37.80 -12.08 -6.66
CA ALA A 8 -37.62 -11.11 -7.73
C ALA A 8 -38.97 -10.62 -8.30
N MET A 9 -38.97 -9.49 -9.01
CA MET A 9 -40.07 -8.90 -9.80
C MET A 9 -41.35 -8.44 -9.05
N LYS A 10 -41.49 -7.11 -8.87
CA LYS A 10 -42.75 -6.39 -9.17
C LYS A 10 -42.49 -5.08 -9.93
N HIS A 11 -43.31 -4.85 -10.96
CA HIS A 11 -43.34 -3.73 -11.91
C HIS A 11 -44.06 -2.48 -11.32
N PRO A 12 -44.18 -1.29 -12.00
CA PRO A 12 -43.96 -1.03 -13.44
C PRO A 12 -43.16 0.26 -13.81
N ALA A 13 -43.00 0.48 -15.11
CA ALA A 13 -42.41 1.69 -15.71
C ALA A 13 -43.47 2.78 -16.03
N LEU A 14 -43.04 4.04 -16.18
CA LEU A 14 -43.58 4.95 -17.21
C LEU A 14 -42.68 6.19 -17.48
N ASN A 15 -42.64 6.60 -18.75
CA ASN A 15 -42.32 7.94 -19.31
C ASN A 15 -41.00 8.67 -18.98
N LEU A 16 -40.09 8.66 -19.95
CA LEU A 16 -39.19 9.79 -20.24
C LEU A 16 -39.99 10.97 -20.84
N MET A 17 -39.90 12.15 -20.22
CA MET A 17 -40.13 13.49 -20.79
C MET A 17 -39.43 14.49 -19.84
N GLY A 18 -38.48 15.36 -20.23
CA GLY A 18 -37.86 15.57 -21.53
C GLY A 18 -37.87 17.04 -21.96
N CYS A 19 -36.85 17.83 -21.58
CA CYS A 19 -36.43 19.05 -22.29
C CYS A 19 -35.12 19.66 -21.75
N LEU A 20 -34.21 19.98 -22.67
CA LEU A 20 -33.39 21.20 -22.73
C LEU A 20 -32.65 21.69 -21.46
N PHE A 21 -31.33 21.45 -21.45
CA PHE A 21 -30.40 22.57 -21.64
C PHE A 21 -29.31 22.15 -22.65
N ALA A 22 -28.88 23.08 -23.49
CA ALA A 22 -27.91 22.81 -24.56
C ALA A 22 -26.70 23.75 -24.45
N THR A 23 -25.55 23.19 -24.09
CA THR A 23 -24.23 23.80 -24.24
C THR A 23 -23.50 23.09 -25.38
N ALA A 24 -23.29 23.80 -26.49
CA ALA A 24 -22.74 23.21 -27.70
C ALA A 24 -21.21 23.07 -27.61
N ILE A 25 -20.73 21.92 -27.13
CA ILE A 25 -19.38 21.44 -27.46
C ILE A 25 -19.49 20.76 -28.82
N VAL A 26 -18.91 21.36 -29.86
CA VAL A 26 -18.97 20.82 -31.23
C VAL A 26 -17.87 19.77 -31.41
N TRP A 27 -18.11 18.57 -30.87
CA TRP A 27 -17.35 17.38 -31.24
C TRP A 27 -17.56 17.09 -32.73
N HIS A 28 -16.53 17.34 -33.54
CA HIS A 28 -16.50 16.91 -34.94
C HIS A 28 -16.19 15.42 -35.01
N ALA A 29 -17.21 14.59 -34.73
CA ALA A 29 -17.17 13.15 -34.92
C ALA A 29 -17.10 12.81 -36.43
N HIS A 30 -15.92 13.00 -37.02
CA HIS A 30 -15.56 12.42 -38.30
C HIS A 30 -15.30 10.92 -38.08
N SER A 31 -16.29 10.07 -38.36
CA SER A 31 -16.03 8.64 -38.52
C SER A 31 -15.11 8.47 -39.73
N THR A 32 -13.86 8.04 -39.47
CA THR A 32 -12.82 7.99 -40.50
C THR A 32 -12.92 6.68 -41.28
N PHE A 33 -13.94 6.58 -42.12
CA PHE A 33 -14.30 5.37 -42.87
C PHE A 33 -13.09 4.75 -43.62
N GLY A 34 -12.63 3.60 -43.13
CA GLY A 34 -11.50 2.85 -43.68
C GLY A 34 -10.10 3.37 -43.31
N ALA A 35 -9.97 4.31 -42.37
CA ALA A 35 -8.68 4.71 -41.82
C ALA A 35 -8.23 3.80 -40.68
N ALA A 36 -6.91 3.64 -40.53
CA ALA A 36 -6.29 3.06 -39.34
C ALA A 36 -6.28 4.10 -38.20
N PRO A 37 -6.47 3.69 -36.93
CA PRO A 37 -6.19 4.56 -35.80
C PRO A 37 -4.72 4.99 -35.81
N PRO A 38 -4.38 6.26 -35.52
CA PRO A 38 -3.01 6.78 -35.54
C PRO A 38 -2.25 6.33 -34.28
N ALA A 39 -2.08 5.02 -34.10
CA ALA A 39 -1.59 4.43 -32.87
C ALA A 39 -0.68 3.22 -33.13
N THR A 40 0.22 2.95 -32.19
CA THR A 40 0.95 1.68 -32.12
C THR A 40 0.58 0.92 -30.85
N MET A 41 0.72 -0.41 -30.91
CA MET A 41 0.45 -1.32 -29.80
C MET A 41 1.74 -2.09 -29.48
N HIS A 42 2.07 -2.17 -28.20
CA HIS A 42 3.00 -3.15 -27.64
C HIS A 42 2.26 -4.01 -26.61
N VAL A 43 2.66 -5.26 -26.47
CA VAL A 43 1.98 -6.25 -25.63
C VAL A 43 3.01 -6.97 -24.77
N GLU A 44 2.68 -7.18 -23.50
CA GLU A 44 3.50 -7.84 -22.49
C GLU A 44 2.63 -8.85 -21.69
N PRO A 45 3.22 -9.86 -21.04
CA PRO A 45 4.66 -10.15 -20.95
C PRO A 45 5.19 -10.83 -22.22
N GLN A 46 6.27 -10.30 -22.83
CA GLN A 46 6.89 -10.90 -24.01
C GLN A 46 8.36 -11.26 -23.80
N GLU A 47 8.80 -12.40 -24.35
CA GLU A 47 10.21 -12.76 -24.50
C GLU A 47 10.50 -13.25 -25.92
N ASN A 48 11.57 -12.74 -26.53
CA ASN A 48 11.98 -13.05 -27.90
C ASN A 48 10.85 -12.90 -28.96
N GLY A 49 9.91 -11.97 -28.74
CA GLY A 49 8.77 -11.74 -29.64
C GLY A 49 7.58 -12.69 -29.46
N LYS A 50 7.55 -13.48 -28.38
CA LYS A 50 6.46 -14.39 -28.02
C LYS A 50 5.78 -13.93 -26.74
N LEU A 51 4.44 -14.01 -26.68
CA LEU A 51 3.71 -13.80 -25.42
C LEU A 51 4.01 -14.97 -24.49
N VAL A 52 4.41 -14.69 -23.25
CA VAL A 52 4.78 -15.75 -22.30
C VAL A 52 3.66 -16.09 -21.33
N TYR A 53 3.44 -17.40 -21.14
CA TYR A 53 2.48 -17.93 -20.18
C TYR A 53 3.18 -18.67 -19.04
N LEU A 54 2.49 -18.82 -17.91
CA LEU A 54 2.95 -19.62 -16.77
C LEU A 54 2.27 -20.99 -16.80
N PRO A 55 3.00 -22.11 -16.93
CA PRO A 55 2.47 -23.42 -16.59
C PRO A 55 2.01 -23.40 -15.12
N VAL A 56 0.80 -23.86 -14.84
CA VAL A 56 0.23 -23.90 -13.48
C VAL A 56 0.04 -25.35 -13.06
N ALA A 57 0.55 -25.64 -11.86
CA ALA A 57 0.51 -26.99 -11.29
C ALA A 57 -0.92 -27.51 -11.11
N PRO A 58 -1.19 -28.77 -11.43
CA PRO A 58 -2.48 -29.41 -11.20
C PRO A 58 -2.73 -29.70 -9.71
N GLU A 59 -4.01 -29.69 -9.30
CA GLU A 59 -4.45 -29.96 -7.93
C GLU A 59 -3.99 -31.31 -7.35
N THR A 60 -3.80 -32.32 -8.21
CA THR A 60 -3.26 -33.64 -7.89
C THR A 60 -2.41 -34.14 -9.05
N ASP A 61 -1.64 -35.21 -8.84
CA ASP A 61 -0.89 -35.92 -9.90
C ASP A 61 -1.79 -36.56 -10.99
N THR A 62 -3.11 -36.61 -10.78
CA THR A 62 -4.10 -37.09 -11.78
C THR A 62 -4.82 -35.96 -12.53
N ASN A 63 -4.67 -34.70 -12.12
CA ASN A 63 -5.26 -33.55 -12.81
C ASN A 63 -4.32 -33.03 -13.91
N SER A 64 -4.87 -32.43 -14.96
CA SER A 64 -4.08 -31.80 -16.02
C SER A 64 -3.44 -30.50 -15.56
N VAL A 65 -2.17 -30.29 -15.94
CA VAL A 65 -1.52 -28.95 -15.95
C VAL A 65 -2.42 -27.97 -16.72
N THR A 66 -2.41 -26.69 -16.32
CA THR A 66 -3.08 -25.61 -17.06
C THR A 66 -2.10 -24.46 -17.34
N SER A 67 -2.51 -23.46 -18.11
CA SER A 67 -1.68 -22.31 -18.46
C SER A 67 -2.34 -21.02 -17.99
N LEU A 68 -1.62 -20.18 -17.24
CA LEU A 68 -2.06 -18.82 -16.89
C LEU A 68 -1.43 -17.81 -17.86
N VAL A 69 -2.26 -17.01 -18.52
CA VAL A 69 -1.84 -15.91 -19.39
C VAL A 69 -2.17 -14.58 -18.69
N GLY A 70 -1.16 -13.72 -18.57
CA GLY A 70 -1.32 -12.31 -18.23
C GLY A 70 -1.32 -11.44 -19.48
N LEU A 71 -1.88 -10.24 -19.38
CA LEU A 71 -1.89 -9.27 -20.46
C LEU A 71 -1.69 -7.84 -19.94
N TRP A 72 -0.73 -7.14 -20.54
CA TRP A 72 -0.47 -5.71 -20.38
C TRP A 72 -0.29 -5.14 -21.79
N ILE A 73 -1.12 -4.17 -22.16
CA ILE A 73 -1.08 -3.50 -23.46
C ILE A 73 -0.63 -2.06 -23.26
N VAL A 74 0.40 -1.65 -24.00
CA VAL A 74 0.81 -0.23 -24.10
C VAL A 74 0.37 0.29 -25.45
N ILE A 75 -0.51 1.29 -25.45
CA ILE A 75 -0.92 2.02 -26.65
C ILE A 75 -0.17 3.33 -26.69
N THR A 76 0.48 3.64 -27.82
CA THR A 76 1.09 4.96 -28.05
C THR A 76 0.32 5.70 -29.13
N ASN A 77 -0.16 6.91 -28.81
CA ASN A 77 -0.83 7.79 -29.75
C ASN A 77 0.22 8.52 -30.61
N THR A 78 0.17 8.29 -31.92
CA THR A 78 1.07 8.90 -32.91
C THR A 78 0.43 10.09 -33.65
N SER A 79 -0.80 10.48 -33.27
CA SER A 79 -1.40 11.75 -33.71
C SER A 79 -0.64 12.95 -33.11
N LEU A 80 -0.79 14.11 -33.76
CA LEU A 80 -0.18 15.39 -33.35
C LEU A 80 -1.20 16.38 -32.76
N SER A 81 -2.48 15.99 -32.64
CA SER A 81 -3.58 16.93 -32.43
C SER A 81 -4.80 16.36 -31.69
N ASP A 82 -5.07 15.06 -31.82
CA ASP A 82 -6.32 14.44 -31.40
C ASP A 82 -6.07 13.26 -30.43
N ASP A 83 -6.83 13.23 -29.34
CA ASP A 83 -6.87 12.09 -28.41
C ASP A 83 -7.37 10.82 -29.13
N ILE A 84 -6.90 9.65 -28.68
CA ILE A 84 -7.49 8.36 -29.06
C ILE A 84 -8.09 7.69 -27.84
N VAL A 85 -9.23 7.01 -28.00
CA VAL A 85 -9.88 6.24 -26.93
C VAL A 85 -9.94 4.78 -27.36
N LEU A 86 -9.22 3.92 -26.65
CA LEU A 86 -9.32 2.46 -26.77
C LEU A 86 -10.60 2.00 -26.06
N THR A 87 -11.54 1.40 -26.79
CA THR A 87 -12.88 1.05 -26.28
C THR A 87 -13.12 -0.44 -26.18
N SER A 88 -12.36 -1.28 -26.88
CA SER A 88 -12.45 -2.74 -26.78
C SER A 88 -11.11 -3.41 -27.07
N ILE A 89 -10.77 -4.41 -26.25
CA ILE A 89 -9.70 -5.38 -26.50
C ILE A 89 -10.38 -6.73 -26.69
N GLN A 90 -10.00 -7.49 -27.72
CA GLN A 90 -10.43 -8.86 -27.95
C GLN A 90 -9.21 -9.76 -28.10
N LEU A 91 -9.27 -10.93 -27.45
CA LEU A 91 -8.34 -12.03 -27.65
C LEU A 91 -9.04 -13.16 -28.40
N SER A 92 -8.30 -13.87 -29.24
CA SER A 92 -8.75 -15.12 -29.86
C SER A 92 -7.58 -16.07 -30.01
N PHE A 93 -7.72 -17.30 -29.52
CA PHE A 93 -6.65 -18.30 -29.54
C PHE A 93 -6.81 -19.27 -30.71
N SER A 94 -5.72 -19.51 -31.44
CA SER A 94 -5.71 -20.27 -32.71
C SER A 94 -5.70 -21.79 -32.46
N VAL A 95 -6.87 -22.40 -32.34
CA VAL A 95 -7.00 -23.84 -32.05
C VAL A 95 -6.71 -24.71 -33.28
N THR A 96 -5.51 -25.30 -33.32
CA THR A 96 -5.07 -26.32 -34.30
C THR A 96 -5.66 -27.71 -34.02
N SER A 97 -7.01 -27.83 -33.95
CA SER A 97 -7.71 -29.12 -33.80
C SER A 97 -8.27 -29.64 -35.13
N SER A 98 -8.22 -30.97 -35.31
CA SER A 98 -8.88 -31.69 -36.42
C SER A 98 -10.41 -31.76 -36.28
N ASP A 99 -10.95 -31.23 -35.18
CA ASP A 99 -12.24 -31.62 -34.61
C ASP A 99 -13.28 -30.49 -34.69
N GLY A 100 -12.87 -29.29 -35.14
CA GLY A 100 -13.78 -28.19 -35.48
C GLY A 100 -14.36 -27.42 -34.29
N GLY A 101 -13.72 -27.47 -33.12
CA GLY A 101 -14.09 -26.65 -31.98
C GLY A 101 -13.90 -25.15 -32.26
N SER A 102 -14.86 -24.32 -31.85
CA SER A 102 -14.71 -22.86 -31.84
C SER A 102 -13.68 -22.47 -30.78
N GLY A 103 -12.68 -21.66 -31.16
CA GLY A 103 -11.67 -21.16 -30.22
C GLY A 103 -12.26 -20.30 -29.11
N GLU A 104 -11.63 -20.34 -27.95
CA GLU A 104 -11.96 -19.45 -26.84
C GLU A 104 -11.47 -18.02 -27.15
N GLY A 105 -12.25 -17.04 -26.71
CA GLY A 105 -11.98 -15.62 -26.92
C GLY A 105 -12.48 -14.79 -25.75
N PHE A 106 -11.71 -13.76 -25.40
CA PHE A 106 -11.90 -12.95 -24.20
C PHE A 106 -12.00 -11.48 -24.61
N GLY A 107 -12.97 -10.76 -24.03
CA GLY A 107 -13.28 -9.38 -24.42
C GLY A 107 -13.28 -8.43 -23.22
N PHE A 108 -12.56 -7.33 -23.34
CA PHE A 108 -12.36 -6.33 -22.28
C PHE A 108 -12.74 -4.93 -22.77
N ILE A 109 -13.21 -4.07 -21.86
CA ILE A 109 -13.66 -2.70 -22.15
C ILE A 109 -12.78 -1.71 -21.38
N PRO A 110 -11.59 -1.35 -21.92
CA PRO A 110 -10.59 -0.59 -21.16
C PRO A 110 -10.92 0.90 -20.98
N ASN A 111 -11.68 1.51 -21.90
CA ASN A 111 -11.99 2.95 -21.92
C ASN A 111 -10.75 3.87 -21.77
N LEU A 112 -9.60 3.44 -22.29
CA LEU A 112 -8.32 4.12 -22.11
C LEU A 112 -8.17 5.26 -23.11
N MET A 113 -8.22 6.50 -22.62
CA MET A 113 -7.91 7.71 -23.38
C MET A 113 -6.40 7.99 -23.38
N VAL A 114 -5.82 8.27 -24.54
CA VAL A 114 -4.38 8.56 -24.72
C VAL A 114 -4.19 9.85 -25.52
N ALA A 115 -3.53 10.84 -24.90
CA ALA A 115 -3.28 12.15 -25.48
C ALA A 115 -2.27 12.12 -26.65
N PRO A 116 -2.26 13.13 -27.55
CA PRO A 116 -1.33 13.20 -28.68
C PRO A 116 0.15 13.05 -28.27
N GLY A 117 0.87 12.15 -28.92
CA GLY A 117 2.28 11.85 -28.64
C GLY A 117 2.56 11.14 -27.30
N ALA A 118 1.52 10.78 -26.53
CA ALA A 118 1.66 10.07 -25.26
C ALA A 118 1.46 8.55 -25.40
N SER A 119 1.85 7.81 -24.37
CA SER A 119 1.53 6.40 -24.21
C SER A 119 0.58 6.19 -23.03
N GLY A 120 -0.38 5.29 -23.17
CA GLY A 120 -1.25 4.82 -22.10
C GLY A 120 -1.11 3.31 -21.92
N GLU A 121 -1.24 2.85 -20.68
CA GLU A 121 -1.13 1.43 -20.31
C GLU A 121 -2.51 0.91 -19.90
N TRP A 122 -2.88 -0.28 -20.38
CA TRP A 122 -3.96 -1.09 -19.84
C TRP A 122 -3.40 -2.42 -19.36
N ILE A 123 -3.86 -2.88 -18.21
CA ILE A 123 -3.38 -4.09 -17.55
C ILE A 123 -4.59 -4.94 -17.16
N LEU A 124 -4.49 -6.26 -17.36
CA LEU A 124 -5.50 -7.23 -16.96
C LEU A 124 -5.74 -7.20 -15.44
N ASP A 125 -7.01 -7.17 -15.03
CA ASP A 125 -7.45 -7.05 -13.63
C ASP A 125 -7.58 -8.41 -12.92
N GLU A 126 -7.66 -8.37 -11.59
CA GLU A 126 -7.57 -9.54 -10.69
C GLU A 126 -8.66 -10.60 -10.89
N ASP A 127 -9.84 -10.18 -11.34
CA ASP A 127 -10.98 -11.05 -11.65
C ASP A 127 -11.00 -11.58 -13.10
N GLN A 128 -10.01 -11.21 -13.92
CA GLN A 128 -9.97 -11.45 -15.37
C GLN A 128 -8.83 -12.39 -15.81
N ALA A 129 -8.13 -13.04 -14.86
CA ALA A 129 -7.01 -13.94 -15.14
C ALA A 129 -7.37 -15.07 -16.12
N ILE A 130 -6.62 -15.17 -17.23
CA ILE A 130 -6.92 -16.08 -18.33
C ILE A 130 -6.30 -17.46 -18.06
N GLN A 131 -7.14 -18.45 -17.79
CA GLN A 131 -6.74 -19.86 -17.70
C GLN A 131 -7.01 -20.58 -19.02
N LEU A 132 -6.01 -21.31 -19.54
CA LEU A 132 -6.09 -22.13 -20.75
C LEU A 132 -5.68 -23.59 -20.45
N PRO A 133 -5.98 -24.53 -21.36
CA PRO A 133 -5.38 -25.88 -21.35
C PRO A 133 -3.84 -25.87 -21.38
N TYR A 134 -3.23 -27.04 -21.15
CA TYR A 134 -1.79 -27.26 -21.33
C TYR A 134 -1.52 -28.45 -22.29
N PRO A 135 -0.68 -28.27 -23.33
CA PRO A 135 -0.18 -26.98 -23.81
C PRO A 135 -1.34 -26.06 -24.25
N PRO A 136 -1.18 -24.72 -24.17
CA PRO A 136 -2.14 -23.79 -24.74
C PRO A 136 -2.04 -23.80 -26.28
N PRO A 137 -2.99 -23.17 -27.00
CA PRO A 137 -2.89 -22.97 -28.45
C PRO A 137 -1.59 -22.26 -28.87
N ASP A 138 -1.13 -22.51 -30.10
CA ASP A 138 0.20 -22.04 -30.57
C ASP A 138 0.30 -20.51 -30.71
N THR A 139 -0.80 -19.84 -31.09
CA THR A 139 -0.85 -18.38 -31.24
C THR A 139 -2.10 -17.74 -30.60
N VAL A 140 -1.96 -16.46 -30.25
CA VAL A 140 -3.05 -15.57 -29.82
C VAL A 140 -3.11 -14.35 -30.72
N LEU A 141 -4.32 -14.01 -31.15
CA LEU A 141 -4.63 -12.76 -31.85
C LEU A 141 -5.10 -11.73 -30.83
N VAL A 142 -4.39 -10.61 -30.72
CA VAL A 142 -4.76 -9.44 -29.91
C VAL A 142 -5.32 -8.37 -30.83
N GLN A 143 -6.58 -7.98 -30.62
CA GLN A 143 -7.29 -6.97 -31.42
C GLN A 143 -7.75 -5.80 -30.54
N CYS A 144 -7.32 -4.59 -30.87
CA CYS A 144 -7.63 -3.34 -30.16
C CYS A 144 -8.46 -2.39 -31.04
N THR A 145 -9.66 -2.02 -30.57
CA THR A 145 -10.62 -1.17 -31.29
C THR A 145 -10.79 0.18 -30.61
N PHE A 146 -10.91 1.24 -31.41
CA PHE A 146 -10.86 2.63 -30.97
C PHE A 146 -12.13 3.39 -31.34
N GLU A 147 -12.52 4.38 -30.52
CA GLU A 147 -13.65 5.25 -30.82
C GLU A 147 -13.40 6.08 -32.10
N GLY A 148 -14.38 6.10 -33.02
CA GLY A 148 -14.31 6.86 -34.27
C GLY A 148 -13.59 6.19 -35.45
N TYR A 149 -13.01 4.99 -35.25
CA TYR A 149 -12.26 4.25 -36.26
C TYR A 149 -12.94 2.91 -36.61
N ASP A 150 -13.22 2.69 -37.89
CA ASP A 150 -13.84 1.44 -38.39
C ASP A 150 -12.84 0.28 -38.56
N THR A 151 -11.60 0.44 -38.10
CA THR A 151 -10.56 -0.60 -38.13
C THR A 151 -9.85 -0.72 -36.79
N SER A 152 -9.44 -1.94 -36.46
CA SER A 152 -8.70 -2.26 -35.23
C SER A 152 -7.20 -2.32 -35.49
N LEU A 153 -6.38 -2.02 -34.48
CA LEU A 153 -5.02 -2.56 -34.42
C LEU A 153 -5.10 -4.06 -34.13
N VAL A 154 -4.27 -4.85 -34.81
CA VAL A 154 -4.24 -6.31 -34.68
C VAL A 154 -2.80 -6.79 -34.62
N GLN A 155 -2.48 -7.66 -33.67
CA GLN A 155 -1.18 -8.31 -33.54
C GLN A 155 -1.40 -9.79 -33.23
N GLU A 156 -0.81 -10.68 -34.04
CA GLU A 156 -0.71 -12.10 -33.71
C GLU A 156 0.63 -12.35 -33.01
N LEU A 157 0.61 -13.15 -31.94
CA LEU A 157 1.77 -13.53 -31.15
C LEU A 157 1.81 -15.05 -31.00
N GLU A 158 2.99 -15.63 -31.18
CA GLU A 158 3.24 -17.00 -30.73
C GLU A 158 3.25 -17.06 -29.19
N LEU A 159 2.76 -18.15 -28.63
CA LEU A 159 2.79 -18.42 -27.19
C LEU A 159 4.00 -19.28 -26.80
N ALA A 160 4.59 -19.01 -25.63
CA ALA A 160 5.67 -19.83 -25.07
C ALA A 160 5.60 -19.90 -23.53
N PRO A 161 6.02 -21.00 -22.90
CA PRO A 161 6.17 -21.03 -21.45
C PRO A 161 7.28 -20.06 -21.05
N TYR A 162 7.05 -19.24 -20.03
CA TYR A 162 8.08 -18.38 -19.49
C TYR A 162 9.21 -19.19 -18.85
N LEU A 163 10.44 -18.73 -19.06
CA LEU A 163 11.63 -19.23 -18.37
C LEU A 163 12.20 -18.07 -17.56
N ALA A 164 12.40 -18.28 -16.26
CA ALA A 164 13.11 -17.32 -15.42
C ALA A 164 14.55 -17.12 -15.93
N PRO A 165 15.19 -15.96 -15.69
CA PRO A 165 16.57 -15.67 -16.10
C PRO A 165 17.60 -16.37 -15.19
N THR A 166 17.44 -17.68 -15.01
CA THR A 166 18.30 -18.58 -14.24
C THR A 166 18.79 -19.72 -15.14
N PRO A 167 19.87 -20.45 -14.79
CA PRO A 167 20.39 -21.54 -15.61
C PRO A 167 19.39 -22.69 -15.88
N SER A 168 18.40 -22.88 -15.00
CA SER A 168 17.35 -23.89 -15.12
C SER A 168 16.06 -23.37 -15.79
N GLY A 169 15.96 -22.06 -16.07
CA GLY A 169 14.70 -21.43 -16.48
C GLY A 169 13.66 -21.34 -15.36
N SER A 170 14.04 -21.59 -14.10
CA SER A 170 13.14 -21.64 -12.94
C SER A 170 13.72 -20.97 -11.70
N TYR A 171 12.84 -20.52 -10.82
CA TYR A 171 13.17 -20.09 -9.45
C TYR A 171 13.12 -21.27 -8.47
N LEU A 172 13.97 -21.26 -7.44
CA LEU A 172 13.78 -22.12 -6.26
C LEU A 172 12.54 -21.65 -5.47
N TRP A 173 11.90 -22.57 -4.77
CA TRP A 173 10.88 -22.21 -3.78
C TRP A 173 11.51 -21.36 -2.64
N PRO A 174 10.92 -20.22 -2.22
CA PRO A 174 11.54 -19.27 -1.29
C PRO A 174 11.69 -19.73 0.17
N GLY A 175 11.19 -20.91 0.53
CA GLY A 175 11.49 -21.56 1.81
C GLY A 175 12.28 -22.85 1.59
N GLN A 176 13.24 -23.14 2.46
CA GLN A 176 13.91 -24.42 2.53
C GLN A 176 12.97 -25.45 3.20
N ARG A 177 13.24 -26.75 3.03
CA ARG A 177 12.49 -27.80 3.71
C ARG A 177 12.69 -27.75 5.23
N ASP A 178 13.94 -27.56 5.66
CA ASP A 178 14.35 -27.67 7.06
C ASP A 178 13.80 -26.54 7.95
N ASP A 179 13.26 -25.49 7.33
CA ASP A 179 12.50 -24.41 7.97
C ASP A 179 11.18 -24.90 8.59
N LEU A 180 10.63 -25.99 8.04
CA LEU A 180 9.38 -26.60 8.47
C LEU A 180 9.67 -27.79 9.40
N ALA A 181 9.61 -27.55 10.71
CA ALA A 181 9.77 -28.59 11.73
C ALA A 181 8.81 -29.77 11.50
N GLU A 182 9.37 -31.00 11.55
CA GLU A 182 8.79 -32.34 11.34
C GLU A 182 7.27 -32.42 11.05
N GLY A 183 6.96 -32.92 9.85
CA GLY A 183 5.68 -33.46 9.36
C GLY A 183 4.45 -32.55 9.34
N SER A 184 4.48 -31.48 10.11
CA SER A 184 3.28 -30.85 10.67
C SER A 184 2.99 -29.46 10.09
N ARG A 185 3.73 -29.03 9.06
CA ARG A 185 3.56 -27.73 8.42
C ARG A 185 3.75 -27.83 6.91
N VAL A 186 3.04 -26.98 6.18
CA VAL A 186 3.18 -26.80 4.73
C VAL A 186 3.18 -25.31 4.39
N TRP A 187 3.95 -24.93 3.37
CA TRP A 187 3.74 -23.64 2.71
C TRP A 187 2.38 -23.67 1.99
N VAL A 188 1.77 -22.50 1.85
CA VAL A 188 0.43 -22.32 1.28
C VAL A 188 0.44 -21.05 0.44
N ASN A 189 -0.08 -21.12 -0.79
CA ASN A 189 -0.56 -19.93 -1.48
C ASN A 189 -2.06 -19.72 -1.19
N PRO A 190 -2.46 -18.69 -0.42
CA PRO A 190 -3.84 -18.39 -0.07
C PRO A 190 -4.50 -17.40 -1.03
N ALA A 191 -3.69 -16.67 -1.78
CA ALA A 191 -4.03 -15.50 -2.59
C ALA A 191 -2.85 -15.26 -3.53
N SER A 192 -3.00 -15.68 -4.78
CA SER A 192 -2.23 -15.09 -5.87
C SER A 192 -2.73 -13.68 -6.11
N HIS A 193 -1.82 -12.75 -6.36
CA HIS A 193 -2.16 -11.53 -7.07
C HIS A 193 -2.39 -11.94 -8.52
N ASN A 194 -3.52 -11.53 -9.09
CA ASN A 194 -3.94 -11.85 -10.45
C ASN A 194 -4.17 -10.57 -11.29
N GLY A 195 -3.75 -9.39 -10.82
CA GLY A 195 -4.11 -8.11 -11.42
C GLY A 195 -3.05 -7.02 -11.29
N GLY A 196 -3.09 -6.04 -12.20
CA GLY A 196 -2.23 -4.85 -12.17
C GLY A 196 -0.73 -5.16 -12.25
N TYR A 197 0.11 -4.28 -11.71
CA TYR A 197 1.58 -4.42 -11.71
C TYR A 197 2.12 -5.68 -11.00
N GLN A 198 1.27 -6.40 -10.27
CA GLN A 198 1.62 -7.57 -9.47
C GLN A 198 0.96 -8.87 -9.98
N PHE A 199 0.49 -8.92 -11.24
CA PHE A 199 -0.28 -10.05 -11.82
C PHE A 199 0.28 -11.47 -11.62
N PHE A 200 1.58 -11.63 -11.35
CA PHE A 200 2.19 -12.93 -11.01
C PHE A 200 2.77 -12.98 -9.58
N GLY A 201 2.15 -12.25 -8.65
CA GLY A 201 2.56 -12.16 -7.25
C GLY A 201 1.90 -13.20 -6.34
N HIS A 202 2.52 -13.46 -5.18
CA HIS A 202 2.04 -14.42 -4.20
C HIS A 202 2.16 -13.88 -2.76
N ASP A 203 1.10 -14.03 -1.96
CA ASP A 203 1.09 -13.74 -0.52
C ASP A 203 1.26 -15.03 0.32
N LEU A 204 2.43 -15.66 0.19
CA LEU A 204 2.73 -16.99 0.73
C LEU A 204 2.67 -17.05 2.27
N ARG A 205 1.98 -18.06 2.81
CA ARG A 205 1.91 -18.37 4.25
C ARG A 205 2.47 -19.76 4.55
N VAL A 206 2.57 -20.08 5.84
CA VAL A 206 2.70 -21.47 6.32
C VAL A 206 1.47 -21.80 7.15
N GLU A 207 0.88 -22.97 6.94
CA GLU A 207 -0.20 -23.52 7.77
C GLU A 207 0.27 -24.81 8.45
N GLY A 208 -0.16 -25.03 9.69
CA GLY A 208 0.22 -26.18 10.51
C GLY A 208 -0.95 -27.14 10.74
N TRP A 209 -0.66 -28.44 10.82
CA TRP A 209 -1.64 -29.47 11.10
C TRP A 209 -2.11 -29.42 12.55
N ILE A 210 -3.42 -29.37 12.76
CA ILE A 210 -4.06 -29.39 14.07
C ILE A 210 -4.74 -30.74 14.29
N SER A 211 -4.18 -31.55 15.20
CA SER A 211 -4.65 -32.92 15.47
C SER A 211 -6.10 -32.97 15.99
N GLU A 212 -6.50 -31.93 16.71
CA GLU A 212 -7.78 -31.80 17.41
C GLU A 212 -8.93 -31.38 16.48
N THR A 213 -8.62 -30.85 15.28
CA THR A 213 -9.60 -30.50 14.25
C THR A 213 -9.47 -31.38 13.00
N GLY A 214 -8.37 -32.11 12.86
CA GLY A 214 -8.07 -32.94 11.70
C GLY A 214 -7.82 -32.13 10.42
N LYS A 215 -7.20 -30.94 10.53
CA LYS A 215 -6.99 -30.01 9.41
C LYS A 215 -5.72 -29.17 9.56
N TYR A 216 -5.19 -28.70 8.44
CA TYR A 216 -4.26 -27.57 8.41
C TYR A 216 -4.98 -26.25 8.80
N ALA A 217 -4.26 -25.38 9.51
CA ALA A 217 -4.72 -24.05 9.89
C ALA A 217 -3.56 -23.04 9.96
N ARG A 218 -3.86 -21.76 9.69
CA ARG A 218 -2.92 -20.63 9.85
C ARG A 218 -2.46 -20.43 11.29
N HIS A 219 -3.33 -20.67 12.26
CA HIS A 219 -3.08 -20.39 13.67
C HIS A 219 -2.93 -21.67 14.50
N LYS A 220 -2.04 -21.62 15.50
CA LYS A 220 -1.75 -22.71 16.44
C LYS A 220 -2.97 -23.05 17.29
N TYR A 221 -3.15 -24.33 17.63
CA TYR A 221 -4.30 -24.76 18.43
C TYR A 221 -4.37 -24.05 19.78
N GLY A 222 -5.58 -23.72 20.23
CA GLY A 222 -5.82 -22.99 21.47
C GLY A 222 -5.53 -21.47 21.41
N THR A 223 -5.10 -20.93 20.27
CA THR A 223 -4.95 -19.48 20.05
C THR A 223 -6.19 -18.88 19.38
N ASP A 224 -6.33 -17.55 19.45
CA ASP A 224 -7.39 -16.77 18.81
C ASP A 224 -6.91 -15.97 17.58
N GLY A 225 -5.63 -16.08 17.22
CA GLY A 225 -5.01 -15.33 16.13
C GLY A 225 -4.72 -13.86 16.48
N SER A 226 -4.84 -13.44 17.74
CA SER A 226 -4.66 -12.06 18.18
C SER A 226 -3.20 -11.59 18.23
N LYS A 227 -2.22 -12.45 17.92
CA LYS A 227 -0.78 -12.13 17.91
C LYS A 227 -0.08 -12.74 16.70
N ASN A 228 1.00 -12.11 16.25
CA ASN A 228 1.85 -12.66 15.17
C ASN A 228 2.38 -14.07 15.53
N THR A 229 2.75 -14.27 16.79
CA THR A 229 3.27 -15.55 17.32
C THR A 229 2.26 -16.70 17.29
N ASP A 230 0.97 -16.41 17.10
CA ASP A 230 -0.09 -17.42 17.00
C ASP A 230 -0.12 -18.07 15.61
N ASP A 231 0.40 -17.37 14.59
CA ASP A 231 0.57 -17.85 13.21
C ASP A 231 1.69 -18.90 13.09
N PHE A 232 1.57 -19.88 12.19
CA PHE A 232 2.64 -20.83 11.91
C PHE A 232 3.76 -20.28 11.02
N GLY A 233 3.49 -19.23 10.22
CA GLY A 233 4.45 -18.59 9.34
C GLY A 233 5.38 -17.58 10.03
N PHE A 234 4.98 -17.00 11.17
CA PHE A 234 5.79 -15.97 11.82
C PHE A 234 7.12 -16.53 12.35
N GLY A 235 8.22 -16.01 11.84
CA GLY A 235 9.58 -16.45 12.15
C GLY A 235 10.09 -17.62 11.30
N ILE A 236 9.38 -18.02 10.24
CA ILE A 236 9.88 -18.99 9.25
C ILE A 236 10.94 -18.31 8.35
N PRO A 237 12.13 -18.89 8.15
CA PRO A 237 13.13 -18.36 7.21
C PRO A 237 12.61 -18.15 5.79
N VAL A 238 13.23 -17.21 5.08
CA VAL A 238 13.00 -16.94 3.66
C VAL A 238 14.34 -16.82 2.95
N HIS A 239 14.45 -17.44 1.79
CA HIS A 239 15.68 -17.63 1.04
C HIS A 239 15.59 -17.02 -0.37
N ALA A 240 16.74 -16.62 -0.91
CA ALA A 240 16.84 -16.07 -2.27
C ALA A 240 16.51 -17.14 -3.30
N MET A 241 15.54 -16.87 -4.17
CA MET A 241 15.03 -17.85 -5.14
C MET A 241 15.98 -18.10 -6.32
N ALA A 242 16.99 -17.25 -6.49
CA ALA A 242 18.05 -17.36 -7.49
C ALA A 242 19.30 -16.56 -7.05
N ASP A 243 20.39 -16.70 -7.79
CA ASP A 243 21.52 -15.76 -7.72
C ASP A 243 21.06 -14.36 -8.14
N GLY A 244 21.58 -13.31 -7.50
CA GLY A 244 21.18 -11.93 -7.81
C GLY A 244 21.99 -10.86 -7.09
N VAL A 245 21.56 -9.61 -7.21
CA VAL A 245 22.13 -8.45 -6.49
C VAL A 245 21.03 -7.67 -5.81
N VAL A 246 21.18 -7.41 -4.51
CA VAL A 246 20.29 -6.53 -3.74
C VAL A 246 20.39 -5.12 -4.31
N VAL A 247 19.26 -4.51 -4.67
CA VAL A 247 19.19 -3.11 -5.14
C VAL A 247 18.49 -2.18 -4.16
N LYS A 248 17.62 -2.72 -3.29
CA LYS A 248 17.09 -2.04 -2.10
C LYS A 248 17.05 -3.00 -0.92
N ALA A 249 17.34 -2.47 0.27
CA ALA A 249 17.07 -3.10 1.54
C ALA A 249 16.41 -2.09 2.48
N GLU A 250 15.25 -2.41 3.00
CA GLU A 250 14.54 -1.63 4.03
C GLU A 250 14.31 -2.56 5.22
N SER A 251 14.91 -2.25 6.37
CA SER A 251 15.06 -3.21 7.49
C SER A 251 14.76 -2.63 8.88
N ASP A 252 14.19 -1.43 8.92
CA ASP A 252 13.95 -0.66 10.15
C ASP A 252 12.46 -0.45 10.48
N TRP A 253 11.55 -1.21 9.85
CA TRP A 253 10.14 -1.22 10.21
C TRP A 253 9.92 -2.04 11.48
N ILE A 254 9.39 -1.36 12.49
CA ILE A 254 8.83 -1.99 13.69
C ILE A 254 7.73 -2.96 13.25
N GLU A 255 7.66 -4.13 13.88
CA GLU A 255 6.64 -5.14 13.61
C GLU A 255 5.23 -4.58 13.87
N ASN A 256 4.25 -4.89 13.01
CA ASN A 256 2.85 -4.62 13.35
C ASN A 256 2.47 -5.45 14.58
N PRO A 257 1.76 -4.87 15.56
CA PRO A 257 1.59 -5.50 16.88
C PRO A 257 0.77 -6.81 16.85
N ALA A 258 0.02 -7.07 15.78
CA ALA A 258 -0.75 -8.29 15.53
C ALA A 258 -1.26 -8.36 14.07
N PRO A 259 -1.89 -9.48 13.64
CA PRO A 259 -2.65 -9.54 12.40
C PRO A 259 -3.80 -8.51 12.37
N GLY A 260 -4.09 -7.92 11.21
CA GLY A 260 -5.12 -6.90 11.03
C GLY A 260 -4.85 -5.58 11.77
N LYS A 261 -3.58 -5.28 12.06
CA LYS A 261 -3.13 -4.13 12.86
C LYS A 261 -1.91 -3.48 12.23
N TYR A 262 -1.64 -2.21 12.54
CA TYR A 262 -0.56 -1.44 11.91
C TYR A 262 0.24 -0.60 12.92
N ALA A 263 1.57 -0.70 12.86
CA ALA A 263 2.46 0.08 13.72
C ALA A 263 2.55 1.55 13.29
N ILE A 264 2.35 2.47 14.26
CA ILE A 264 2.79 3.87 14.15
C ILE A 264 4.30 3.89 14.40
N GLN A 265 5.10 4.36 13.44
CA GLN A 265 6.56 4.19 13.43
C GLN A 265 7.25 5.52 13.77
N PRO A 266 7.80 5.73 14.98
CA PRO A 266 8.51 6.97 15.32
C PRO A 266 9.84 7.05 14.56
N ARG A 267 10.19 8.24 14.06
CA ARG A 267 11.39 8.46 13.22
C ARG A 267 12.37 9.42 13.89
N GLY A 268 12.14 10.73 13.76
CA GLY A 268 12.98 11.79 14.28
C GLY A 268 12.35 12.48 15.50
N SER A 269 13.18 13.17 16.27
CA SER A 269 12.73 14.05 17.36
C SER A 269 13.70 15.20 17.59
N TRP A 270 13.18 16.36 17.93
CA TRP A 270 13.95 17.57 18.21
C TRP A 270 13.33 18.32 19.39
N SER A 271 14.14 18.99 20.21
CA SER A 271 13.66 19.71 21.41
C SER A 271 14.44 21.00 21.68
N ALA A 272 13.81 22.00 22.28
CA ALA A 272 14.49 23.25 22.65
C ALA A 272 13.91 23.96 23.89
N THR A 273 13.65 25.26 23.78
CA THR A 273 13.26 26.17 24.88
C THR A 273 11.80 26.01 25.27
N SER A 274 11.43 26.59 26.41
CA SER A 274 10.02 26.71 26.81
C SER A 274 9.20 27.49 25.79
N ILE A 275 7.94 27.09 25.62
CA ILE A 275 6.94 27.72 24.74
C ILE A 275 5.63 27.94 25.52
N SER A 276 4.78 28.84 25.04
CA SER A 276 3.41 29.02 25.54
C SER A 276 2.36 28.43 24.60
N ASP A 277 2.62 28.45 23.29
CA ASP A 277 1.70 28.00 22.26
C ASP A 277 2.46 27.57 20.99
N ALA A 278 1.94 26.64 20.20
CA ALA A 278 2.53 26.25 18.90
C ALA A 278 1.50 25.59 17.97
N SER A 279 1.71 25.80 16.66
CA SER A 279 0.94 25.18 15.57
C SER A 279 1.85 24.89 14.37
N ALA A 280 1.52 23.89 13.54
CA ALA A 280 2.34 23.38 12.44
C ALA A 280 1.56 23.21 11.13
N THR A 281 2.22 23.52 10.02
CA THR A 281 1.72 23.22 8.67
C THR A 281 2.87 22.81 7.77
N TYR A 282 2.66 21.84 6.88
CA TYR A 282 3.66 21.51 5.87
C TYR A 282 3.66 22.53 4.74
N LEU A 283 4.79 22.68 4.05
CA LEU A 283 4.94 23.47 2.82
C LEU A 283 5.14 22.56 1.62
N ASP A 284 6.02 21.56 1.80
CA ASP A 284 6.47 20.64 0.76
C ASP A 284 6.85 19.29 1.39
N GLU A 285 7.11 18.28 0.57
CA GLU A 285 7.38 16.88 0.95
C GLU A 285 8.47 16.67 2.02
N ASN A 286 9.36 17.64 2.17
CA ASN A 286 10.53 17.63 3.05
C ASN A 286 10.66 18.94 3.87
N LEU A 287 9.60 19.77 3.90
CA LEU A 287 9.63 21.11 4.51
C LEU A 287 8.37 21.41 5.31
N VAL A 288 8.54 21.68 6.61
CA VAL A 288 7.46 22.05 7.54
C VAL A 288 7.70 23.45 8.10
N ALA A 289 6.63 24.21 8.31
CA ALA A 289 6.64 25.47 9.03
C ALA A 289 5.92 25.31 10.38
N THR A 290 6.44 25.95 11.43
CA THR A 290 5.74 26.09 12.71
C THR A 290 5.63 27.56 13.12
N ALA A 291 4.45 27.96 13.59
CA ALA A 291 4.31 29.16 14.41
C ALA A 291 4.47 28.75 15.87
N VAL A 292 5.29 29.48 16.63
CA VAL A 292 5.65 29.17 18.02
C VAL A 292 5.61 30.44 18.86
N ALA A 293 4.77 30.47 19.89
CA ALA A 293 4.73 31.53 20.89
C ALA A 293 5.49 31.14 22.16
N TYR A 294 6.07 32.13 22.82
CA TYR A 294 6.99 31.97 23.94
C TYR A 294 6.43 32.61 25.23
N PRO A 295 6.77 32.11 26.43
CA PRO A 295 6.29 32.66 27.70
C PRO A 295 6.60 34.15 27.91
N GLU A 296 7.61 34.67 27.22
CA GLU A 296 7.99 36.08 27.17
C GLU A 296 7.03 36.99 26.37
N GLY A 297 5.97 36.44 25.77
CA GLY A 297 4.91 37.20 25.08
C GLY A 297 5.23 37.61 23.64
N TYR A 298 6.16 36.92 22.98
CA TYR A 298 6.42 37.04 21.54
C TYR A 298 6.25 35.70 20.84
N TRP A 299 6.11 35.74 19.51
CA TRP A 299 6.01 34.52 18.70
C TRP A 299 6.86 34.61 17.43
N ARG A 300 7.24 33.45 16.89
CA ARG A 300 8.13 33.28 15.73
C ARG A 300 7.56 32.28 14.74
N ILE A 301 7.96 32.41 13.48
CA ILE A 301 7.82 31.34 12.48
C ILE A 301 9.19 30.69 12.31
N HIS A 302 9.21 29.36 12.26
CA HIS A 302 10.40 28.54 11.96
C HIS A 302 10.12 27.63 10.78
N LEU A 303 11.09 27.46 9.89
CA LEU A 303 11.10 26.40 8.90
C LEU A 303 11.95 25.22 9.38
N TRP A 304 11.53 24.01 9.04
CA TRP A 304 12.18 22.74 9.40
C TRP A 304 12.36 21.91 8.15
N SER A 305 13.61 21.65 7.78
CA SER A 305 13.93 20.65 6.76
C SER A 305 13.94 19.27 7.39
N ILE A 306 13.17 18.36 6.82
CA ILE A 306 13.05 16.97 7.27
C ILE A 306 13.57 16.09 6.14
N ASP A 307 14.29 14.99 6.44
CA ASP A 307 14.56 13.99 5.39
C ASP A 307 13.29 13.20 5.04
N GLY A 308 13.22 12.64 3.82
CA GLY A 308 12.03 11.94 3.33
C GLY A 308 11.67 10.67 4.12
N ASP A 309 12.57 10.19 4.98
CA ASP A 309 12.35 9.07 5.88
C ASP A 309 11.88 9.53 7.29
N GLY A 310 11.83 10.84 7.51
CA GLY A 310 11.43 11.49 8.74
C GLY A 310 12.48 11.44 9.85
N LYS A 311 13.69 10.89 9.64
CA LYS A 311 14.66 10.59 10.70
C LYS A 311 15.31 11.85 11.28
N SER A 312 15.65 12.81 10.43
CA SER A 312 16.36 14.05 10.80
C SER A 312 15.41 15.24 10.72
N ILE A 313 15.37 16.07 11.76
CA ILE A 313 14.64 17.35 11.78
C ILE A 313 15.67 18.46 11.95
N THR A 314 15.86 19.29 10.92
CA THR A 314 16.90 20.31 10.85
C THR A 314 16.28 21.72 10.91
N PRO A 315 16.68 22.59 11.85
CA PRO A 315 16.20 23.97 11.90
C PRO A 315 16.72 24.79 10.71
N GLY A 316 15.79 25.40 9.98
CA GLY A 316 16.07 26.35 8.89
C GLY A 316 15.90 27.82 9.33
N PRO A 317 15.57 28.73 8.39
CA PRO A 317 15.27 30.12 8.70
C PRO A 317 14.17 30.29 9.74
N SER A 318 14.25 31.35 10.56
CA SER A 318 13.15 31.75 11.44
C SER A 318 13.06 33.28 11.56
N THR A 319 11.84 33.79 11.70
CA THR A 319 11.56 35.23 11.82
C THR A 319 10.70 35.55 13.04
N LEU A 320 10.69 36.81 13.46
CA LEU A 320 9.75 37.29 14.48
C LEU A 320 8.38 37.49 13.81
N GLY A 321 7.35 36.80 14.31
CA GLY A 321 5.98 36.98 13.83
C GLY A 321 5.31 38.20 14.45
N GLY A 322 5.49 38.39 15.76
CA GLY A 322 4.93 39.53 16.49
C GLY A 322 4.93 39.33 18.00
N PHE A 323 4.07 40.08 18.68
CA PHE A 323 3.85 40.01 20.13
C PHE A 323 2.46 39.43 20.42
N GLY A 324 2.41 38.36 21.23
CA GLY A 324 1.23 37.53 21.39
C GLY A 324 1.54 36.20 22.07
N ASN A 325 0.49 35.46 22.42
CA ASN A 325 0.59 34.20 23.19
C ASN A 325 -0.26 33.04 22.65
N GLN A 326 -0.97 33.21 21.53
CA GLN A 326 -1.70 32.17 20.81
C GLN A 326 -1.47 32.32 19.30
N VAL A 327 -1.22 31.23 18.58
CA VAL A 327 -0.83 31.21 17.16
C VAL A 327 -1.45 30.03 16.38
N GLN A 328 -1.90 30.30 15.16
CA GLN A 328 -2.25 29.31 14.14
C GLN A 328 -1.51 29.59 12.84
N ILE A 329 -1.22 28.55 12.06
CA ILE A 329 -0.49 28.63 10.79
C ILE A 329 -1.11 27.70 9.73
N ALA A 330 -1.27 28.20 8.51
CA ALA A 330 -1.74 27.39 7.38
C ALA A 330 -0.94 27.71 6.10
N ARG A 331 -0.77 26.69 5.25
CA ARG A 331 -0.15 26.77 3.93
C ARG A 331 -1.11 27.39 2.93
N LEU A 332 -0.68 28.42 2.21
CA LEU A 332 -1.36 28.88 0.98
C LEU A 332 -0.80 28.12 -0.23
N SER A 333 0.53 28.10 -0.37
CA SER A 333 1.28 27.37 -1.40
C SER A 333 2.60 26.85 -0.82
N ASN A 334 3.43 26.14 -1.59
CA ASN A 334 4.78 25.71 -1.14
C ASN A 334 5.67 26.91 -0.72
N GLU A 335 5.36 28.10 -1.23
CA GLU A 335 6.12 29.34 -1.05
C GLU A 335 5.45 30.35 -0.10
N LYS A 336 4.20 30.11 0.31
CA LYS A 336 3.38 31.06 1.07
C LYS A 336 2.68 30.45 2.27
N LEU A 337 2.73 31.19 3.38
CA LEU A 337 2.03 30.90 4.64
C LEU A 337 1.04 32.02 4.97
N VAL A 338 -0.01 31.67 5.69
CA VAL A 338 -0.83 32.58 6.48
C VAL A 338 -0.74 32.19 7.95
N THR A 339 -0.69 33.19 8.83
CA THR A 339 -0.73 33.03 10.29
C THR A 339 -1.81 33.89 10.90
N ALA A 340 -2.45 33.39 11.95
CA ALA A 340 -3.27 34.19 12.85
C ALA A 340 -2.65 34.17 14.26
N ALA A 341 -2.48 35.33 14.88
CA ALA A 341 -1.86 35.45 16.21
C ALA A 341 -2.61 36.43 17.10
N ARG A 342 -2.93 36.03 18.34
CA ARG A 342 -3.59 36.91 19.31
C ARG A 342 -2.58 37.90 19.88
N MET A 343 -2.81 39.19 19.65
CA MET A 343 -1.99 40.29 20.16
C MET A 343 -2.30 40.60 21.62
N ALA A 344 -1.39 41.32 22.28
CA ALA A 344 -1.55 41.75 23.67
C ALA A 344 -2.74 42.72 23.92
N SER A 345 -3.34 43.28 22.87
CA SER A 345 -4.59 44.05 22.93
C SER A 345 -5.86 43.16 23.01
N GLY A 346 -5.73 41.86 22.73
CA GLY A 346 -6.83 40.90 22.59
C GLY A 346 -7.26 40.65 21.14
N ASP A 347 -7.00 41.62 20.25
CA ASP A 347 -7.20 41.53 18.79
C ASP A 347 -6.38 40.37 18.18
N VAL A 348 -6.76 39.90 16.99
CA VAL A 348 -5.98 38.89 16.26
C VAL A 348 -5.34 39.52 15.01
N GLN A 349 -4.01 39.47 14.94
CA GLN A 349 -3.25 39.80 13.74
C GLN A 349 -3.37 38.65 12.73
N LEU A 350 -3.84 38.96 11.53
CA LEU A 350 -3.64 38.11 10.35
C LEU A 350 -2.37 38.59 9.65
N ALA A 351 -1.49 37.68 9.25
CA ALA A 351 -0.29 38.01 8.49
C ALA A 351 0.02 36.92 7.46
N THR A 352 0.45 37.32 6.27
CA THR A 352 0.89 36.42 5.20
C THR A 352 2.39 36.56 4.98
N TRP A 353 3.03 35.47 4.59
CA TRP A 353 4.49 35.36 4.58
C TRP A 353 4.98 34.60 3.35
N ASN A 354 6.07 35.06 2.76
CA ASN A 354 6.84 34.34 1.75
C ASN A 354 7.99 33.58 2.43
N THR A 355 8.14 32.30 2.09
CA THR A 355 9.15 31.38 2.65
C THR A 355 10.36 31.16 1.74
N THR A 356 10.35 31.71 0.52
CA THR A 356 11.44 31.56 -0.46
C THR A 356 12.68 32.40 -0.10
N GLY A 357 13.86 31.87 -0.44
CA GLY A 357 15.14 32.53 -0.20
C GLY A 357 15.69 32.33 1.22
N PRO A 358 16.65 33.17 1.66
CA PRO A 358 17.41 32.94 2.90
C PRO A 358 16.66 33.35 4.18
N ALA A 359 15.50 33.98 4.09
CA ALA A 359 14.75 34.48 5.24
C ALA A 359 13.24 34.54 4.96
N ILE A 360 12.43 34.21 5.96
CA ILE A 360 10.96 34.35 5.91
C ILE A 360 10.61 35.84 5.92
N THR A 361 9.84 36.31 4.95
CA THR A 361 9.47 37.72 4.80
C THR A 361 7.96 37.91 4.91
N GLN A 362 7.52 38.92 5.66
CA GLN A 362 6.11 39.29 5.75
C GLN A 362 5.67 39.99 4.47
N LEU A 363 4.53 39.59 3.91
CA LEU A 363 3.92 40.19 2.72
C LEU A 363 2.87 41.23 3.12
N SER A 364 1.76 40.76 3.70
CA SER A 364 0.58 41.57 4.02
C SER A 364 0.09 41.29 5.45
N THR A 365 -0.65 42.23 6.03
CA THR A 365 -1.26 42.09 7.38
C THR A 365 -2.66 42.65 7.44
N GLY A 366 -3.54 42.00 8.19
CA GLY A 366 -4.84 42.51 8.63
C GLY A 366 -5.02 42.35 10.13
N VAL A 367 -6.11 42.90 10.68
CA VAL A 367 -6.46 42.77 12.10
C VAL A 367 -7.94 42.43 12.23
N LEU A 368 -8.23 41.35 12.96
CA LEU A 368 -9.56 41.01 13.45
C LEU A 368 -9.74 41.61 14.87
N PRO A 369 -10.97 41.99 15.27
CA PRO A 369 -11.26 42.36 16.66
C PRO A 369 -11.01 41.18 17.61
N PRO A 370 -11.10 41.35 18.95
CA PRO A 370 -10.90 40.26 19.89
C PRO A 370 -11.95 39.16 19.70
N LEU A 371 -11.49 37.91 19.58
CA LEU A 371 -12.33 36.72 19.37
C LEU A 371 -12.24 35.77 20.56
N GLU A 372 -13.26 34.95 20.80
CA GLU A 372 -13.19 33.83 21.75
C GLU A 372 -12.43 32.67 21.11
N GLU A 373 -12.85 32.21 19.93
CA GLU A 373 -12.20 31.16 19.14
C GLU A 373 -11.89 31.57 17.69
N LEU A 374 -10.99 30.81 17.07
CA LEU A 374 -10.57 30.95 15.68
C LEU A 374 -10.15 29.59 15.10
N SER A 375 -10.45 29.36 13.83
CA SER A 375 -9.88 28.31 12.98
C SER A 375 -9.57 28.91 11.61
N LEU A 376 -8.40 28.58 11.05
CA LEU A 376 -7.79 29.16 9.87
C LEU A 376 -7.49 28.06 8.85
N GLU A 377 -7.96 28.19 7.61
CA GLU A 377 -7.76 27.18 6.55
C GLU A 377 -7.63 27.84 5.17
N SER A 378 -6.83 27.23 4.31
CA SER A 378 -6.56 27.61 2.92
C SER A 378 -7.77 27.46 2.00
N LEU A 379 -7.85 28.31 0.97
CA LEU A 379 -8.77 28.13 -0.18
C LEU A 379 -7.96 27.91 -1.47
N THR A 380 -7.00 28.80 -1.72
CA THR A 380 -6.09 28.81 -2.88
C THR A 380 -4.71 29.35 -2.45
N ASP A 381 -3.77 29.44 -3.39
CA ASP A 381 -2.44 30.05 -3.22
C ASP A 381 -2.46 31.56 -2.86
N THR A 382 -3.63 32.22 -2.94
CA THR A 382 -3.84 33.61 -2.51
C THR A 382 -4.98 33.78 -1.50
N GLN A 383 -5.99 32.89 -1.53
CA GLN A 383 -7.19 33.00 -0.72
C GLN A 383 -7.18 32.04 0.48
N PHE A 384 -7.74 32.48 1.61
CA PHE A 384 -7.96 31.65 2.79
C PHE A 384 -9.24 32.06 3.53
N ALA A 385 -9.72 31.20 4.41
CA ALA A 385 -10.89 31.46 5.22
C ALA A 385 -10.57 31.39 6.72
N THR A 386 -11.32 32.18 7.51
CA THR A 386 -11.26 32.14 8.97
C THR A 386 -12.67 31.98 9.54
N ALA A 387 -12.89 30.90 10.29
CA ALA A 387 -14.09 30.73 11.12
C ALA A 387 -13.77 31.18 12.55
N SER A 388 -14.60 32.05 13.13
CA SER A 388 -14.34 32.68 14.42
C SER A 388 -15.59 32.91 15.25
N THR A 389 -15.45 33.06 16.57
CA THR A 389 -16.55 33.48 17.46
C THR A 389 -16.28 34.87 18.04
N ALA A 390 -17.20 35.80 17.80
CA ALA A 390 -17.17 37.11 18.44
C ALA A 390 -17.62 37.02 19.91
N PRO A 391 -17.21 37.93 20.81
CA PRO A 391 -17.68 37.97 22.19
C PRO A 391 -19.21 38.04 22.28
N GLY A 392 -19.83 37.02 22.89
CA GLY A 392 -21.27 36.76 22.78
C GLY A 392 -21.65 35.58 21.86
N GLY A 393 -20.66 34.91 21.27
CA GLY A 393 -20.72 33.55 20.73
C GLY A 393 -21.04 33.40 19.25
N ALA A 394 -21.56 34.43 18.57
CA ALA A 394 -21.98 34.32 17.16
C ALA A 394 -20.79 33.96 16.24
N VAL A 395 -20.97 32.92 15.40
CA VAL A 395 -19.91 32.45 14.49
C VAL A 395 -19.87 33.32 13.24
N LYS A 396 -18.69 33.87 12.92
CA LYS A 396 -18.38 34.59 11.69
C LYS A 396 -17.42 33.76 10.84
N LEU A 397 -17.79 33.52 9.59
CA LEU A 397 -16.94 32.96 8.55
C LEU A 397 -16.54 34.08 7.59
N ASP A 398 -15.24 34.27 7.42
CA ASP A 398 -14.63 35.27 6.55
C ASP A 398 -13.84 34.60 5.43
N VAL A 399 -13.85 35.19 4.25
CA VAL A 399 -12.89 34.89 3.17
C VAL A 399 -11.96 36.08 2.98
N TRP A 400 -10.66 35.79 2.88
CA TRP A 400 -9.58 36.75 2.72
C TRP A 400 -8.77 36.44 1.47
N GLU A 401 -8.20 37.48 0.87
CA GLU A 401 -7.26 37.36 -0.24
C GLU A 401 -5.98 38.16 0.04
N GLU A 402 -4.84 37.52 -0.22
CA GLU A 402 -3.51 38.12 -0.28
C GLU A 402 -3.23 38.62 -1.71
N SER A 403 -3.03 39.93 -1.84
CA SER A 403 -2.65 40.56 -3.09
C SER A 403 -1.40 41.41 -2.89
N GLY A 404 -0.70 41.74 -3.98
CA GLY A 404 0.42 42.70 -3.94
C GLY A 404 0.04 44.13 -3.51
N ALA A 405 -1.24 44.41 -3.25
CA ALA A 405 -1.74 45.66 -2.68
C ALA A 405 -2.05 45.56 -1.16
N GLY A 406 -2.02 44.36 -0.57
CA GLY A 406 -2.38 44.10 0.83
C GLY A 406 -3.31 42.90 1.00
N LEU A 407 -3.75 42.69 2.25
CA LEU A 407 -4.75 41.70 2.63
C LEU A 407 -6.15 42.31 2.61
N SER A 408 -7.08 41.71 1.87
CA SER A 408 -8.48 42.17 1.77
C SER A 408 -9.48 41.09 2.20
N ASN A 409 -10.54 41.50 2.90
CA ASN A 409 -11.72 40.67 3.13
C ASN A 409 -12.55 40.66 1.84
N LEU A 410 -12.80 39.48 1.26
CA LEU A 410 -13.65 39.33 0.08
C LEU A 410 -15.12 39.11 0.45
N ASP A 411 -15.39 38.38 1.53
CA ASP A 411 -16.75 38.13 2.02
C ASP A 411 -16.81 37.82 3.53
N SER A 412 -17.98 38.02 4.13
CA SER A 412 -18.28 37.94 5.57
C SER A 412 -19.69 37.37 5.80
N VAL A 413 -19.80 36.13 6.27
CA VAL A 413 -21.08 35.54 6.73
C VAL A 413 -21.09 35.40 8.25
N VAL A 414 -22.15 35.91 8.90
CA VAL A 414 -22.39 35.71 10.35
C VAL A 414 -23.59 34.79 10.53
N THR A 415 -23.39 33.66 11.20
CA THR A 415 -24.47 32.71 11.50
C THR A 415 -25.25 33.15 12.74
N ALA A 416 -26.56 32.92 12.75
CA ALA A 416 -27.47 33.38 13.82
C ALA A 416 -27.42 32.53 15.11
N GLN A 417 -26.58 31.50 15.19
CA GLN A 417 -26.45 30.61 16.33
C GLN A 417 -25.03 30.69 16.89
N PRO A 418 -24.85 30.81 18.22
CA PRO A 418 -23.52 30.78 18.80
C PRO A 418 -22.92 29.37 18.72
N ALA A 419 -21.58 29.27 18.76
CA ALA A 419 -20.91 27.98 18.81
C ALA A 419 -19.63 28.04 19.64
N THR A 420 -19.02 26.88 19.84
CA THR A 420 -17.71 26.65 20.46
C THR A 420 -17.01 25.49 19.75
N SER A 421 -15.74 25.27 20.04
CA SER A 421 -14.80 24.37 19.34
C SER A 421 -14.96 24.39 17.81
N LEU A 422 -14.45 25.41 17.14
CA LEU A 422 -14.45 25.49 15.68
C LEU A 422 -13.33 24.65 15.04
N ALA A 423 -13.64 23.94 13.95
CA ALA A 423 -12.67 23.33 13.04
C ALA A 423 -13.10 23.51 11.58
N LEU A 424 -12.29 24.21 10.79
CA LEU A 424 -12.52 24.55 9.39
C LEU A 424 -11.59 23.72 8.48
N VAL A 425 -12.15 23.08 7.44
CA VAL A 425 -11.42 22.13 6.56
C VAL A 425 -11.80 22.34 5.10
N ARG A 426 -10.80 22.49 4.21
CA ARG A 426 -10.99 22.52 2.75
C ARG A 426 -11.17 21.12 2.20
N LEU A 427 -12.16 20.95 1.32
CA LEU A 427 -12.37 19.72 0.54
C LEU A 427 -11.89 19.87 -0.91
N SER A 428 -12.12 21.02 -1.54
CA SER A 428 -11.66 21.33 -2.90
C SER A 428 -11.44 22.84 -3.06
N SER A 429 -11.03 23.31 -4.24
CA SER A 429 -10.98 24.76 -4.51
C SER A 429 -12.38 25.37 -4.31
N GLY A 430 -12.49 26.34 -3.42
CA GLY A 430 -13.77 26.98 -3.04
C GLY A 430 -14.61 26.22 -2.00
N ARG A 431 -14.50 24.89 -1.85
CA ARG A 431 -15.33 24.11 -0.90
C ARG A 431 -14.68 23.91 0.46
N LEU A 432 -15.34 24.41 1.49
CA LEU A 432 -15.02 24.27 2.91
C LEU A 432 -16.06 23.40 3.64
N THR A 433 -15.68 22.91 4.81
CA THR A 433 -16.59 22.38 5.83
C THR A 433 -16.23 22.97 7.19
N LEU A 434 -17.25 23.39 7.95
CA LEU A 434 -17.11 23.91 9.30
C LEU A 434 -17.77 22.97 10.30
N ALA A 435 -16.95 22.24 11.05
CA ALA A 435 -17.37 21.47 12.21
C ALA A 435 -17.36 22.38 13.46
N ARG A 436 -18.39 22.28 14.30
CA ARG A 436 -18.52 23.06 15.55
C ARG A 436 -19.38 22.37 16.60
N ARG A 437 -19.19 22.73 17.88
CA ARG A 437 -20.11 22.45 18.99
C ARG A 437 -21.18 23.54 19.04
N ASP A 438 -22.43 23.18 18.78
CA ASP A 438 -23.57 24.12 18.76
C ASP A 438 -24.10 24.47 20.18
N PRO A 439 -25.11 25.35 20.34
CA PRO A 439 -25.60 25.79 21.64
C PRO A 439 -26.19 24.67 22.51
N MET A 440 -26.64 23.58 21.89
CA MET A 440 -27.17 22.39 22.56
C MET A 440 -26.05 21.36 22.88
N GLY A 441 -24.81 21.68 22.50
CA GLY A 441 -23.63 20.84 22.63
C GLY A 441 -23.42 19.83 21.51
N TRP A 442 -24.23 19.87 20.44
CA TRP A 442 -24.15 18.88 19.37
C TRP A 442 -23.01 19.22 18.41
N LEU A 443 -22.28 18.20 17.97
CA LEU A 443 -21.44 18.32 16.78
C LEU A 443 -22.33 18.61 15.59
N ARG A 444 -22.06 19.75 14.92
CA ARG A 444 -22.74 20.22 13.72
C ARG A 444 -21.69 20.50 12.65
N VAL A 445 -21.86 19.92 11.47
CA VAL A 445 -20.93 20.07 10.34
C VAL A 445 -21.71 20.66 9.15
N THR A 446 -21.19 21.74 8.59
CA THR A 446 -21.83 22.51 7.51
C THR A 446 -20.87 22.66 6.34
N VAL A 447 -21.34 22.37 5.12
CA VAL A 447 -20.63 22.65 3.87
C VAL A 447 -20.78 24.13 3.53
N TRP A 448 -19.71 24.74 3.06
CA TRP A 448 -19.70 26.10 2.53
C TRP A 448 -18.97 26.10 1.19
N ASP A 449 -19.58 26.69 0.17
CA ASP A 449 -18.95 26.90 -1.13
C ASP A 449 -18.69 28.39 -1.34
N TYR A 450 -17.47 28.73 -1.75
CA TYR A 450 -17.06 30.08 -2.12
C TYR A 450 -16.74 30.17 -3.61
N THR A 451 -17.27 31.19 -4.28
CA THR A 451 -16.73 31.67 -5.57
C THR A 451 -16.77 33.19 -5.63
N ASP A 452 -15.82 33.81 -6.32
CA ASP A 452 -15.75 35.29 -6.48
C ASP A 452 -17.04 35.89 -7.08
N ALA A 453 -17.84 35.08 -7.80
CA ALA A 453 -19.09 35.47 -8.43
C ALA A 453 -20.32 35.42 -7.50
N ASN A 454 -20.32 34.52 -6.50
CA ASN A 454 -21.49 34.23 -5.65
C ASN A 454 -21.25 34.51 -4.15
N GLY A 455 -20.01 34.77 -3.73
CA GLY A 455 -19.63 34.82 -2.32
C GLY A 455 -19.72 33.46 -1.62
N LEU A 456 -19.78 33.49 -0.29
CA LEU A 456 -20.01 32.34 0.59
C LEU A 456 -21.47 31.89 0.53
N GLN A 457 -21.69 30.68 0.04
CA GLN A 457 -23.00 30.02 0.02
C GLN A 457 -23.00 28.83 0.99
N GLN A 458 -24.05 28.73 1.82
CA GLN A 458 -24.22 27.60 2.73
C GLN A 458 -24.80 26.40 1.95
N GLY A 459 -24.08 25.28 1.96
CA GLY A 459 -24.53 23.99 1.42
C GLY A 459 -25.23 23.13 2.50
N GLY A 460 -25.04 21.82 2.40
CA GLY A 460 -25.61 20.84 3.33
C GLY A 460 -25.13 21.03 4.77
N GLU A 461 -26.02 20.79 5.74
CA GLU A 461 -25.70 20.75 7.17
C GLU A 461 -26.23 19.46 7.80
N ASN A 462 -25.48 18.88 8.74
CA ASN A 462 -25.90 17.72 9.51
C ASN A 462 -25.32 17.74 10.93
N THR A 463 -25.91 16.95 11.84
CA THR A 463 -25.50 16.85 13.25
C THR A 463 -25.26 15.40 13.67
N ALA A 464 -24.42 15.19 14.68
CA ALA A 464 -24.12 13.85 15.20
C ALA A 464 -24.59 13.64 16.65
N PHE A 465 -23.83 14.12 17.64
CA PHE A 465 -24.08 13.88 19.07
C PHE A 465 -23.36 14.92 19.94
N ASN A 466 -23.57 14.87 21.25
CA ASN A 466 -23.01 15.79 22.25
C ASN A 466 -21.48 15.68 22.42
N ILE A 467 -20.78 16.77 22.15
CA ILE A 467 -19.31 16.91 22.21
C ILE A 467 -18.89 18.07 23.11
N SER A 468 -17.65 18.05 23.59
CA SER A 468 -16.99 19.14 24.31
C SER A 468 -15.85 19.80 23.50
N ARG A 469 -15.19 19.05 22.61
CA ARG A 469 -14.22 19.56 21.61
C ARG A 469 -14.36 18.78 20.30
N VAL A 470 -14.10 19.42 19.18
CA VAL A 470 -13.90 18.84 17.85
C VAL A 470 -12.62 19.38 17.23
N ASP A 471 -11.97 18.54 16.44
CA ASP A 471 -11.00 18.92 15.42
C ASP A 471 -11.28 18.10 14.14
N ALA A 472 -10.79 18.52 12.97
CA ALA A 472 -11.16 17.91 11.70
C ALA A 472 -10.04 17.93 10.64
N ALA A 473 -9.98 16.88 9.83
CA ALA A 473 -9.02 16.75 8.73
C ALA A 473 -9.70 16.27 7.43
N ARG A 474 -9.25 16.79 6.29
CA ARG A 474 -9.70 16.39 4.94
C ARG A 474 -9.32 14.93 4.65
N SER A 475 -10.27 14.11 4.22
CA SER A 475 -10.02 12.71 3.82
C SER A 475 -9.93 12.54 2.30
N THR A 476 -10.78 13.22 1.52
CA THR A 476 -10.76 13.25 0.04
C THR A 476 -11.20 14.62 -0.48
N SER A 477 -11.51 14.76 -1.78
CA SER A 477 -12.25 15.90 -2.34
C SER A 477 -13.72 15.99 -1.91
N THR A 478 -14.27 14.91 -1.35
CA THR A 478 -15.70 14.73 -1.03
C THR A 478 -15.92 14.16 0.38
N SER A 479 -14.88 14.07 1.21
CA SER A 479 -15.01 13.54 2.57
C SER A 479 -14.00 14.12 3.55
N LEU A 480 -14.39 14.18 4.82
CA LEU A 480 -13.56 14.59 5.96
C LEU A 480 -13.71 13.62 7.13
N ILE A 481 -12.77 13.69 8.07
CA ILE A 481 -12.82 12.99 9.35
C ILE A 481 -12.85 14.06 10.45
N THR A 482 -13.84 13.97 11.35
CA THR A 482 -13.89 14.77 12.58
C THR A 482 -13.47 13.89 13.76
N ALA A 483 -12.45 14.31 14.50
CA ALA A 483 -12.14 13.75 15.81
C ALA A 483 -12.81 14.60 16.90
N VAL A 484 -13.41 13.96 17.90
CA VAL A 484 -14.14 14.67 18.95
C VAL A 484 -13.86 14.11 20.33
N ARG A 485 -13.84 15.03 21.29
CA ARG A 485 -14.02 14.71 22.71
C ARG A 485 -15.51 14.83 23.02
N THR A 486 -16.17 13.72 23.29
CA THR A 486 -17.59 13.70 23.72
C THR A 486 -17.82 14.55 24.99
N ASP A 487 -19.05 14.98 25.27
CA ASP A 487 -19.38 15.61 26.58
C ASP A 487 -19.08 14.66 27.76
N GLY A 488 -19.08 13.33 27.53
CA GLY A 488 -18.65 12.31 28.50
C GLY A 488 -17.13 12.18 28.70
N GLY A 489 -16.32 13.02 28.06
CA GLY A 489 -14.86 13.04 28.18
C GLY A 489 -14.15 11.86 27.50
N ARG A 490 -14.76 11.25 26.49
CA ARG A 490 -14.17 10.17 25.69
C ARG A 490 -13.83 10.60 24.26
N LEU A 491 -12.75 10.06 23.72
CA LEU A 491 -12.40 10.19 22.31
C LEU A 491 -13.41 9.42 21.43
N GLN A 492 -13.82 10.03 20.33
CA GLN A 492 -14.63 9.39 19.29
C GLN A 492 -14.30 10.04 17.94
N ILE A 493 -14.50 9.32 16.84
CA ILE A 493 -14.26 9.86 15.50
C ILE A 493 -15.43 9.54 14.55
N LEU A 494 -15.59 10.36 13.50
CA LEU A 494 -16.55 10.14 12.42
C LEU A 494 -15.91 10.47 11.06
N ARG A 495 -16.25 9.70 10.02
CA ARG A 495 -16.02 10.05 8.60
C ARG A 495 -17.34 10.56 8.01
N TRP A 496 -17.27 11.70 7.35
CA TRP A 496 -18.39 12.35 6.67
C TRP A 496 -18.19 12.30 5.17
N SER A 497 -19.26 12.00 4.42
CA SER A 497 -19.30 12.15 2.97
C SER A 497 -20.14 13.37 2.60
N VAL A 498 -19.68 14.12 1.60
CA VAL A 498 -20.30 15.32 1.05
C VAL A 498 -20.65 15.04 -0.42
N SER A 499 -21.84 15.44 -0.86
CA SER A 499 -22.25 15.30 -2.25
C SER A 499 -21.36 16.11 -3.19
N GLU A 500 -21.26 15.70 -4.46
CA GLU A 500 -20.53 16.48 -5.48
C GLU A 500 -21.12 17.89 -5.65
N ALA A 501 -22.45 18.02 -5.47
CA ALA A 501 -23.15 19.30 -5.47
C ALA A 501 -22.91 20.16 -4.20
N GLY A 502 -22.42 19.59 -3.09
CA GLY A 502 -22.24 20.28 -1.80
C GLY A 502 -23.53 20.50 -1.00
N ASP A 503 -24.68 20.15 -1.55
CA ASP A 503 -26.02 20.30 -0.97
C ASP A 503 -26.32 19.33 0.19
N SER A 504 -25.50 18.30 0.38
CA SER A 504 -25.72 17.24 1.36
C SER A 504 -24.42 16.79 2.01
N ILE A 505 -24.49 16.52 3.32
CA ILE A 505 -23.40 15.94 4.12
C ILE A 505 -23.97 14.88 5.06
N VAL A 506 -23.35 13.71 5.12
CA VAL A 506 -23.82 12.57 5.93
C VAL A 506 -22.66 11.86 6.65
N PRO A 507 -22.84 11.42 7.91
CA PRO A 507 -21.86 10.58 8.58
C PRO A 507 -21.94 9.17 7.97
N VAL A 508 -20.86 8.73 7.32
CA VAL A 508 -20.79 7.41 6.69
C VAL A 508 -20.28 6.34 7.65
N ALA A 509 -19.32 6.67 8.52
CA ALA A 509 -18.78 5.78 9.55
C ALA A 509 -18.50 6.55 10.85
N ALA A 510 -18.60 5.89 12.00
CA ALA A 510 -18.28 6.47 13.30
C ALA A 510 -17.77 5.40 14.28
N SER A 511 -16.77 5.75 15.11
CA SER A 511 -16.32 4.87 16.18
C SER A 511 -17.34 4.85 17.33
N ASN A 512 -17.25 3.87 18.22
CA ASN A 512 -17.83 4.00 19.56
C ASN A 512 -17.06 5.08 20.38
N PRO A 513 -17.67 5.66 21.43
CA PRO A 513 -16.95 6.52 22.39
C PRO A 513 -15.96 5.67 23.20
N ASP A 514 -14.67 5.93 23.02
CA ASP A 514 -13.59 5.03 23.42
C ASP A 514 -12.82 5.56 24.65
N ASP A 515 -11.48 5.61 24.66
CA ASP A 515 -10.66 6.09 25.78
C ASP A 515 -11.19 7.38 26.41
N LYS A 516 -11.18 7.45 27.75
CA LYS A 516 -11.28 8.74 28.44
C LYS A 516 -10.01 9.56 28.19
N ILE A 517 -10.19 10.79 27.77
CA ILE A 517 -9.11 11.75 27.47
C ILE A 517 -9.30 13.01 28.32
N ALA A 518 -8.20 13.57 28.81
CA ALA A 518 -8.22 14.89 29.43
C ALA A 518 -8.63 15.92 28.37
N ASP A 519 -7.95 15.93 27.23
CA ASP A 519 -8.34 16.70 26.04
C ASP A 519 -8.04 15.96 24.72
N LEU A 520 -8.70 16.36 23.64
CA LEU A 520 -8.28 16.10 22.26
C LEU A 520 -7.30 17.22 21.87
N LEU A 521 -6.18 16.90 21.23
CA LEU A 521 -5.20 17.92 20.84
C LEU A 521 -5.30 18.23 19.35
N GLY A 522 -5.22 17.21 18.48
CA GLY A 522 -5.46 17.38 17.04
C GLY A 522 -5.73 16.08 16.27
N VAL A 523 -6.14 16.20 15.00
CA VAL A 523 -6.29 15.10 14.03
C VAL A 523 -5.68 15.45 12.68
N ALA A 524 -5.00 14.48 12.06
CA ALA A 524 -4.50 14.58 10.70
C ALA A 524 -4.86 13.32 9.91
N SER A 525 -5.19 13.48 8.63
CA SER A 525 -5.52 12.37 7.74
C SER A 525 -4.27 11.68 7.19
N VAL A 526 -4.44 10.40 6.84
CA VAL A 526 -3.41 9.53 6.27
C VAL A 526 -3.93 9.09 4.89
N PRO A 527 -3.37 9.57 3.77
CA PRO A 527 -3.83 9.17 2.44
C PRO A 527 -3.57 7.68 2.16
N HIS A 528 -4.47 7.08 1.39
CA HIS A 528 -4.39 5.67 1.02
C HIS A 528 -4.98 5.45 -0.38
N GLY A 529 -4.39 4.53 -1.14
CA GLY A 529 -4.81 4.20 -2.51
C GLY A 529 -6.03 3.29 -2.62
N ARG A 530 -6.82 3.15 -1.55
CA ARG A 530 -8.06 2.36 -1.50
C ARG A 530 -9.15 3.14 -0.76
N SER A 531 -10.41 2.79 -0.95
CA SER A 531 -11.60 3.49 -0.41
C SER A 531 -11.75 3.34 1.12
N ARG A 532 -10.82 3.93 1.86
CA ARG A 532 -10.74 3.92 3.33
C ARG A 532 -10.35 5.32 3.82
N GLY A 533 -11.05 5.85 4.80
CA GLY A 533 -10.56 7.02 5.53
C GLY A 533 -9.58 6.55 6.60
N LEU A 534 -8.30 6.91 6.49
CA LEU A 534 -7.32 6.68 7.56
C LEU A 534 -7.02 8.01 8.27
N ALA A 535 -6.83 7.96 9.59
CA ALA A 535 -6.50 9.15 10.39
C ALA A 535 -5.60 8.83 11.58
N LEU A 536 -4.79 9.82 11.96
CA LEU A 536 -4.03 9.87 13.20
C LEU A 536 -4.66 10.92 14.13
N THR A 537 -5.07 10.56 15.34
CA THR A 537 -5.50 11.52 16.37
C THR A 537 -4.51 11.59 17.51
N CYS A 538 -4.22 12.80 17.96
CA CYS A 538 -3.43 13.10 19.14
C CYS A 538 -4.34 13.54 20.29
N SER A 539 -4.26 12.86 21.44
CA SER A 539 -5.03 13.19 22.65
C SER A 539 -4.16 13.21 23.90
N LEU A 540 -4.63 13.89 24.94
CA LEU A 540 -4.01 13.91 26.27
C LEU A 540 -4.69 12.86 27.17
N THR A 541 -3.91 12.00 27.83
CA THR A 541 -4.41 11.08 28.87
C THR A 541 -4.84 11.84 30.12
N ALA A 542 -5.49 11.16 31.07
CA ALA A 542 -5.76 11.72 32.39
C ALA A 542 -4.51 11.86 33.28
N ASP A 543 -3.35 11.38 32.81
CA ASP A 543 -2.07 11.33 33.52
C ASP A 543 -1.02 12.31 32.93
N ASP A 544 -1.47 13.30 32.14
CA ASP A 544 -0.66 14.30 31.41
C ASP A 544 0.39 13.69 30.43
N GLU A 545 -0.10 12.90 29.48
CA GLU A 545 0.72 12.28 28.44
C GLU A 545 0.03 12.35 27.08
N LEU A 546 0.83 12.51 26.02
CA LEU A 546 0.34 12.58 24.65
C LEU A 546 0.25 11.16 24.08
N LYS A 547 -0.95 10.79 23.64
CA LYS A 547 -1.25 9.46 23.11
C LYS A 547 -1.69 9.57 21.65
N LEU A 548 -1.05 8.79 20.78
CA LEU A 548 -1.44 8.67 19.38
C LEU A 548 -2.36 7.47 19.13
N HIS A 549 -3.37 7.70 18.29
CA HIS A 549 -4.24 6.65 17.77
C HIS A 549 -4.29 6.69 16.26
N TYR A 550 -4.03 5.55 15.65
CA TYR A 550 -4.29 5.31 14.23
C TYR A 550 -5.69 4.71 14.09
N TRP A 551 -6.43 5.17 13.09
CA TRP A 551 -7.80 4.77 12.83
C TRP A 551 -8.01 4.45 11.36
N GLU A 552 -8.82 3.44 11.08
CA GLU A 552 -9.26 3.04 9.74
C GLU A 552 -10.78 3.03 9.71
N LEU A 553 -11.39 3.79 8.79
CA LEU A 553 -12.84 3.95 8.62
C LEU A 553 -13.25 3.50 7.21
N ASN A 554 -13.83 2.31 7.14
CA ASN A 554 -14.17 1.64 5.89
C ASN A 554 -15.56 2.06 5.36
N ASP A 555 -15.79 1.86 4.06
CA ASP A 555 -17.08 2.18 3.41
C ASP A 555 -18.24 1.26 3.89
N ASP A 556 -17.93 0.07 4.40
CA ASP A 556 -18.88 -0.83 5.08
C ASP A 556 -19.28 -0.35 6.49
N LYS A 557 -18.78 0.82 6.89
CA LYS A 557 -18.98 1.49 8.19
C LYS A 557 -18.24 0.86 9.36
N THR A 558 -17.41 -0.15 9.14
CA THR A 558 -16.49 -0.63 10.19
C THR A 558 -15.45 0.43 10.52
N VAL A 559 -15.13 0.55 11.81
CA VAL A 559 -14.07 1.44 12.29
C VAL A 559 -13.12 0.62 13.16
N TYR A 560 -11.86 0.58 12.72
CA TYR A 560 -10.75 -0.04 13.42
C TYR A 560 -9.89 1.04 14.11
N ARG A 561 -9.20 0.66 15.20
CA ARG A 561 -8.36 1.53 16.02
C ARG A 561 -7.11 0.81 16.51
N GLU A 562 -5.97 1.47 16.39
CA GLU A 562 -4.74 1.13 17.11
C GLU A 562 -4.41 2.18 18.19
N SER A 563 -3.74 1.75 19.25
CA SER A 563 -3.06 2.64 20.20
C SER A 563 -1.56 2.60 19.94
N GLY A 564 -1.00 3.71 19.47
CA GLY A 564 0.43 3.83 19.18
C GLY A 564 1.24 4.41 20.34
N GLU A 565 2.22 5.24 19.98
CA GLU A 565 3.16 5.86 20.92
C GLU A 565 2.46 6.68 22.02
N ARG A 566 2.98 6.56 23.25
CA ARG A 566 2.58 7.28 24.46
C ARG A 566 3.79 8.09 24.94
N LEU A 567 3.78 9.40 24.69
CA LEU A 567 4.86 10.32 25.04
C LEU A 567 4.62 10.83 26.47
N VAL A 568 5.37 10.24 27.42
CA VAL A 568 5.22 10.46 28.87
C VAL A 568 5.67 11.86 29.26
N GLY A 569 4.87 12.55 30.08
CA GLY A 569 5.15 13.91 30.51
C GLY A 569 5.02 14.92 29.38
N ALA A 570 3.91 14.84 28.64
CA ALA A 570 3.55 15.82 27.63
C ALA A 570 2.61 16.87 28.23
N GLY A 571 2.78 18.12 27.84
CA GLY A 571 1.87 19.20 28.22
C GLY A 571 0.53 19.09 27.48
N ASN A 572 -0.44 19.89 27.91
CA ASN A 572 -1.79 19.95 27.36
C ASN A 572 -1.89 20.63 25.97
N GLN A 573 -0.88 20.45 25.11
CA GLN A 573 -0.81 21.07 23.79
C GLN A 573 -0.01 20.24 22.81
N ALA A 574 -0.64 19.93 21.68
CA ALA A 574 0.00 19.44 20.47
C ALA A 574 -0.80 19.89 19.24
N ASP A 575 -0.15 19.92 18.09
CA ASP A 575 -0.72 20.08 16.76
C ASP A 575 -0.09 19.03 15.82
N LEU A 576 -0.84 18.57 14.81
CA LEU A 576 -0.47 17.50 13.89
C LEU A 576 -0.64 17.93 12.43
N THR A 577 0.37 17.65 11.60
CA THR A 577 0.27 17.83 10.15
C THR A 577 0.86 16.62 9.40
N ASN A 578 0.39 16.38 8.18
CA ASN A 578 0.91 15.34 7.28
C ASN A 578 1.78 16.03 6.22
N PHE A 579 3.11 15.87 6.30
CA PHE A 579 4.06 16.65 5.52
C PHE A 579 4.53 15.97 4.23
N ASN A 580 4.47 14.64 4.18
CA ASN A 580 4.54 13.91 2.92
C ASN A 580 3.30 13.02 2.80
N PRO A 581 2.20 13.54 2.20
CA PRO A 581 0.95 12.81 2.04
C PRO A 581 1.09 11.50 1.24
N ALA A 582 1.98 11.47 0.23
CA ALA A 582 2.22 10.28 -0.59
C ALA A 582 2.86 9.14 0.23
N LEU A 583 3.88 9.46 1.03
CA LEU A 583 4.63 8.52 1.88
C LEU A 583 4.08 8.40 3.31
N SER A 584 2.91 9.00 3.59
CA SER A 584 2.29 9.17 4.91
C SER A 584 3.30 9.47 6.03
N ARG A 585 4.06 10.56 5.85
CA ARG A 585 4.96 11.10 6.87
C ARG A 585 4.26 12.17 7.69
N MET A 586 4.09 11.90 8.97
CA MET A 586 3.41 12.74 9.94
C MET A 586 4.43 13.56 10.73
N PHE A 587 4.10 14.82 11.03
CA PHE A 587 4.86 15.71 11.91
C PHE A 587 3.94 16.22 13.02
N GLY A 588 4.45 16.22 14.25
CA GLY A 588 3.77 16.79 15.40
C GLY A 588 4.66 17.81 16.09
N VAL A 589 4.08 18.96 16.41
CA VAL A 589 4.64 19.92 17.36
C VAL A 589 3.87 19.82 18.67
N TYR A 590 4.57 19.74 19.79
CA TYR A 590 3.91 19.70 21.10
C TYR A 590 4.75 20.38 22.17
N ARG A 591 4.09 20.69 23.28
CA ARG A 591 4.71 21.22 24.49
C ARG A 591 4.92 20.06 25.46
N ASP A 592 6.09 19.89 26.06
CA ASP A 592 6.27 18.89 27.14
C ASP A 592 5.81 19.41 28.52
N GLY A 593 5.80 18.52 29.52
CA GLY A 593 5.43 18.85 30.90
C GLY A 593 6.44 19.74 31.63
N ALA A 594 7.65 19.92 31.09
CA ALA A 594 8.60 20.96 31.50
C ALA A 594 8.41 22.27 30.70
N GLY A 595 7.38 22.33 29.86
CA GLY A 595 6.98 23.47 29.04
C GLY A 595 7.76 23.64 27.74
N LYS A 596 8.66 22.72 27.35
CA LYS A 596 9.54 22.86 26.18
C LYS A 596 8.85 22.55 24.86
N LEU A 597 9.32 23.19 23.81
CA LEU A 597 9.06 22.81 22.43
C LEU A 597 9.64 21.43 22.15
N GLN A 598 8.80 20.52 21.67
CA GLN A 598 9.15 19.21 21.15
C GLN A 598 8.60 19.07 19.73
N LEU A 599 9.39 18.51 18.83
CA LEU A 599 9.00 18.11 17.48
C LEU A 599 9.21 16.59 17.35
N ARG A 600 8.27 15.89 16.74
CA ARG A 600 8.32 14.44 16.51
C ARG A 600 7.79 14.12 15.12
N THR A 601 8.40 13.15 14.47
CA THR A 601 7.98 12.65 13.16
C THR A 601 7.69 11.16 13.21
N TRP A 602 6.72 10.73 12.41
CA TRP A 602 6.31 9.33 12.26
C TRP A 602 6.12 8.98 10.79
N ARG A 603 6.32 7.71 10.42
CA ARG A 603 5.70 7.13 9.22
C ARG A 603 4.54 6.22 9.62
N ILE A 604 3.55 6.11 8.76
CA ILE A 604 2.41 5.18 8.92
C ILE A 604 2.49 4.14 7.80
N ALA A 605 2.16 2.89 8.11
CA ALA A 605 2.05 1.82 7.12
C ALA A 605 0.80 2.01 6.23
N ASN A 606 0.84 2.97 5.29
CA ASN A 606 -0.25 3.21 4.33
C ASN A 606 -0.06 2.49 2.98
N SER A 607 1.16 2.04 2.68
CA SER A 607 1.57 1.38 1.44
C SER A 607 2.95 0.73 1.62
N GLY A 608 3.37 -0.11 0.67
CA GLY A 608 4.71 -0.68 0.62
C GLY A 608 4.95 -1.92 1.49
N GLY A 609 6.07 -2.58 1.22
CA GLY A 609 6.42 -3.92 1.72
C GLY A 609 6.94 -4.02 3.15
N GLY A 610 6.97 -2.93 3.92
CA GLY A 610 7.56 -2.93 5.27
C GLY A 610 9.06 -3.22 5.25
N ASN A 611 9.52 -4.14 6.09
CA ASN A 611 10.87 -4.68 5.94
C ASN A 611 10.91 -5.51 4.65
N ASN A 612 11.71 -5.07 3.68
CA ASN A 612 11.75 -5.66 2.36
C ASN A 612 13.17 -5.70 1.77
N LEU A 613 13.37 -6.61 0.83
CA LEU A 613 14.51 -6.62 -0.08
C LEU A 613 13.98 -6.54 -1.50
N VAL A 614 14.64 -5.74 -2.34
CA VAL A 614 14.44 -5.76 -3.78
C VAL A 614 15.72 -6.28 -4.39
N ILE A 615 15.64 -7.36 -5.17
CA ILE A 615 16.79 -8.09 -5.71
C ILE A 615 16.63 -8.23 -7.21
N VAL A 616 17.68 -7.89 -7.96
CA VAL A 616 17.76 -8.15 -9.39
C VAL A 616 18.34 -9.54 -9.63
N HIS A 617 17.53 -10.41 -10.23
CA HIS A 617 17.87 -11.75 -10.66
C HIS A 617 17.87 -11.75 -12.20
N GLY A 618 19.05 -11.70 -12.81
CA GLY A 618 19.17 -11.58 -14.27
C GLY A 618 18.58 -10.26 -14.80
N ASP A 619 17.55 -10.35 -15.66
CA ASP A 619 16.79 -9.21 -16.19
C ASP A 619 15.50 -8.91 -15.39
N CYS A 620 15.23 -9.67 -14.33
CA CYS A 620 14.05 -9.50 -13.49
C CYS A 620 14.38 -8.83 -12.16
N VAL A 621 13.55 -7.89 -11.73
CA VAL A 621 13.52 -7.38 -10.36
C VAL A 621 12.44 -8.11 -9.57
N ILE A 622 12.76 -8.54 -8.36
CA ILE A 622 11.83 -9.20 -7.43
C ILE A 622 11.82 -8.45 -6.10
N ASP A 623 10.65 -8.07 -5.62
CA ASP A 623 10.45 -7.62 -4.24
C ASP A 623 10.16 -8.84 -3.37
N TYR A 624 10.83 -8.94 -2.22
CA TYR A 624 10.54 -9.86 -1.13
C TYR A 624 10.15 -9.00 0.09
N ALA A 625 8.94 -9.15 0.60
CA ALA A 625 8.34 -8.18 1.51
C ALA A 625 7.65 -8.78 2.74
N HIS A 626 7.40 -7.91 3.71
CA HIS A 626 6.81 -8.17 5.03
C HIS A 626 7.71 -9.00 5.96
N PHE A 627 9.03 -8.84 5.86
CA PHE A 627 9.99 -9.50 6.74
C PHE A 627 9.85 -9.08 8.21
N ARG A 628 10.28 -9.97 9.11
CA ARG A 628 10.23 -9.78 10.56
C ARG A 628 11.25 -8.74 11.02
N GLU A 629 10.87 -7.90 11.97
CA GLU A 629 11.70 -6.81 12.51
C GLU A 629 13.09 -7.32 12.94
N GLY A 630 14.14 -6.69 12.41
CA GLY A 630 15.53 -7.00 12.75
C GLY A 630 16.08 -8.33 12.21
N THR A 631 15.40 -9.01 11.28
CA THR A 631 15.85 -10.32 10.75
C THR A 631 16.56 -10.28 9.39
N ILE A 632 16.46 -9.18 8.64
CA ILE A 632 17.31 -8.97 7.45
C ILE A 632 18.75 -8.78 7.92
N ASP A 633 19.69 -9.58 7.39
CA ASP A 633 21.12 -9.44 7.71
C ASP A 633 21.61 -8.02 7.32
N PRO A 634 22.20 -7.24 8.25
CA PRO A 634 22.79 -5.93 7.96
C PRO A 634 23.89 -5.92 6.86
N ALA A 635 24.41 -7.08 6.44
CA ALA A 635 25.29 -7.20 5.28
C ALA A 635 24.56 -7.16 3.92
N LEU A 636 23.24 -7.38 3.87
CA LEU A 636 22.41 -7.35 2.66
C LEU A 636 22.05 -5.91 2.25
N VAL A 637 23.07 -5.06 2.07
CA VAL A 637 22.93 -3.68 1.57
C VAL A 637 22.84 -3.63 0.05
N PRO A 638 22.33 -2.53 -0.55
CA PRO A 638 22.37 -2.32 -2.00
C PRO A 638 23.78 -2.52 -2.59
N GLY A 639 23.87 -3.31 -3.66
CA GLY A 639 25.11 -3.77 -4.28
C GLY A 639 25.61 -5.14 -3.80
N THR A 640 25.06 -5.69 -2.71
CA THR A 640 25.44 -7.03 -2.22
C THR A 640 24.91 -8.13 -3.13
N SER A 641 25.79 -9.01 -3.61
CA SER A 641 25.40 -10.23 -4.34
C SER A 641 24.85 -11.30 -3.39
N VAL A 642 23.75 -11.94 -3.77
CA VAL A 642 23.17 -13.10 -3.09
C VAL A 642 23.27 -14.37 -3.94
N LYS A 643 23.22 -15.53 -3.29
CA LYS A 643 23.17 -16.85 -3.94
C LYS A 643 21.82 -17.52 -3.79
N ALA A 644 21.43 -18.32 -4.78
CA ALA A 644 20.25 -19.18 -4.68
C ALA A 644 20.30 -20.03 -3.39
N GLY A 645 19.21 -20.05 -2.63
CA GLY A 645 19.12 -20.72 -1.33
C GLY A 645 19.78 -20.00 -0.15
N GLN A 646 20.41 -18.83 -0.34
CA GLN A 646 20.89 -18.00 0.77
C GLN A 646 19.71 -17.43 1.57
N GLN A 647 19.73 -17.60 2.90
CA GLN A 647 18.72 -16.97 3.76
C GLN A 647 18.81 -15.43 3.66
N LEU A 648 17.67 -14.79 3.49
CA LEU A 648 17.51 -13.35 3.39
C LEU A 648 17.06 -12.72 4.72
N ALA A 649 16.06 -13.34 5.35
CA ALA A 649 15.40 -12.87 6.58
C ALA A 649 14.48 -13.97 7.17
N GLU A 650 13.57 -13.59 8.06
CA GLU A 650 12.40 -14.39 8.47
C GLU A 650 11.09 -13.72 8.03
N MET A 651 10.05 -14.51 7.78
CA MET A 651 8.68 -14.06 7.52
C MET A 651 8.09 -13.33 8.73
N GLY A 652 7.56 -12.12 8.49
CA GLY A 652 7.03 -11.23 9.52
C GLY A 652 5.68 -10.62 9.17
N ASN A 653 5.37 -9.51 9.81
CA ASN A 653 4.15 -8.73 9.67
C ASN A 653 4.52 -7.23 9.78
N SER A 654 5.33 -6.73 8.86
CA SER A 654 5.80 -5.33 8.86
C SER A 654 5.23 -4.55 7.67
N GLY A 655 5.10 -3.23 7.80
CA GLY A 655 4.51 -2.38 6.76
C GLY A 655 3.02 -2.66 6.52
N ASN A 656 2.57 -2.57 5.27
CA ASN A 656 1.16 -2.75 4.90
C ASN A 656 0.73 -4.23 4.84
N SER A 657 0.99 -5.00 5.91
CA SER A 657 0.65 -6.42 6.03
C SER A 657 -0.58 -6.63 6.92
N THR A 658 -1.44 -7.59 6.55
CA THR A 658 -2.63 -7.98 7.33
C THR A 658 -2.34 -9.06 8.37
N GLY A 659 -1.08 -9.47 8.56
CA GLY A 659 -0.65 -10.58 9.39
C GLY A 659 0.39 -11.45 8.70
N PRO A 660 1.09 -12.35 9.43
CA PRO A 660 2.27 -13.04 8.92
C PRO A 660 2.11 -13.71 7.55
N HIS A 661 2.94 -13.29 6.60
CA HIS A 661 3.09 -13.85 5.25
C HIS A 661 4.34 -13.28 4.57
N LEU A 662 4.82 -13.94 3.53
CA LEU A 662 5.83 -13.44 2.60
C LEU A 662 5.11 -12.95 1.35
N HIS A 663 5.27 -11.69 0.97
CA HIS A 663 4.85 -11.20 -0.34
C HIS A 663 6.02 -11.25 -1.33
N ILE A 664 5.80 -11.82 -2.51
CA ILE A 664 6.72 -11.78 -3.65
C ILE A 664 6.01 -11.44 -4.97
N HIS A 665 6.66 -10.68 -5.84
CA HIS A 665 6.27 -10.50 -7.25
C HIS A 665 7.51 -10.16 -8.10
N ALA A 666 7.46 -10.46 -9.41
CA ALA A 666 8.53 -10.14 -10.35
C ALA A 666 8.08 -9.15 -11.44
N GLN A 667 8.99 -8.26 -11.85
CA GLN A 667 8.86 -7.40 -13.03
C GLN A 667 10.14 -7.44 -13.86
N LYS A 668 10.05 -7.22 -15.16
CA LYS A 668 11.22 -7.03 -16.03
C LYS A 668 11.89 -5.69 -15.72
N VAL A 669 13.22 -5.66 -15.70
CA VAL A 669 14.01 -4.43 -15.73
C VAL A 669 13.94 -3.87 -17.15
N ARG A 670 13.57 -2.60 -17.31
CA ARG A 670 13.54 -1.93 -18.62
C ARG A 670 14.95 -1.85 -19.22
N ASP A 671 15.05 -1.92 -20.54
CA ASP A 671 16.33 -1.83 -21.24
C ASP A 671 17.10 -0.54 -20.91
N GLY A 672 18.42 -0.66 -20.75
CA GLY A 672 19.33 0.46 -20.55
C GLY A 672 19.67 0.80 -19.09
N PHE A 673 18.96 0.23 -18.10
CA PHE A 673 19.30 0.40 -16.68
C PHE A 673 20.32 -0.65 -16.20
N SER A 674 21.45 -0.23 -15.65
CA SER A 674 22.36 -1.12 -14.91
C SER A 674 21.94 -1.26 -13.45
N VAL A 675 22.45 -2.28 -12.76
CA VAL A 675 22.24 -2.49 -11.31
C VAL A 675 22.56 -1.24 -10.48
N ASN A 676 23.57 -0.45 -10.87
CA ASN A 676 23.93 0.79 -10.18
C ASN A 676 22.90 1.91 -10.40
N ASP A 677 22.30 1.98 -11.58
CA ASP A 677 21.24 2.95 -11.89
C ASP A 677 19.96 2.59 -11.10
N ILE A 678 19.64 1.30 -11.00
CA ILE A 678 18.51 0.79 -10.21
C ILE A 678 18.70 1.12 -8.71
N ILE A 679 19.92 0.93 -8.17
CA ILE A 679 20.26 1.33 -6.79
C ILE A 679 20.06 2.83 -6.58
N ALA A 680 20.50 3.67 -7.53
CA ALA A 680 20.31 5.11 -7.46
C ALA A 680 18.83 5.53 -7.55
N LEU A 681 18.03 4.82 -8.33
CA LEU A 681 16.59 5.06 -8.50
C LEU A 681 15.79 4.64 -7.25
N GLU A 682 15.99 3.43 -6.72
CA GLU A 682 15.32 3.03 -5.45
C GLU A 682 15.76 3.93 -4.28
N ALA A 683 17.01 4.38 -4.22
CA ALA A 683 17.46 5.37 -3.23
C ALA A 683 16.79 6.75 -3.38
N ALA A 684 16.28 7.08 -4.58
CA ALA A 684 15.46 8.26 -4.85
C ALA A 684 13.94 7.98 -4.78
N ASN A 685 13.53 6.77 -4.37
CA ASN A 685 12.15 6.24 -4.46
C ASN A 685 11.55 6.27 -5.89
N ASN A 686 12.38 6.35 -6.92
CA ASN A 686 11.97 6.28 -8.31
C ASN A 686 11.94 4.79 -8.77
N ARG A 687 10.88 4.41 -9.50
CA ARG A 687 10.64 3.06 -10.03
C ARG A 687 10.59 2.99 -11.57
N ASP A 688 11.05 4.03 -12.28
CA ASP A 688 11.09 4.15 -13.75
C ASP A 688 11.85 3.01 -14.45
N TYR A 689 12.73 2.29 -13.74
CA TYR A 689 13.43 1.11 -14.25
C TYR A 689 12.55 -0.13 -14.39
N ARG A 690 11.33 -0.12 -13.83
CA ARG A 690 10.42 -1.28 -13.82
C ARG A 690 9.54 -1.31 -15.06
N GLY A 691 9.57 -2.44 -15.76
CA GLY A 691 8.70 -2.75 -16.89
C GLY A 691 7.52 -3.62 -16.48
N ALA A 692 7.01 -4.37 -17.46
CA ALA A 692 5.91 -5.30 -17.25
C ALA A 692 6.23 -6.38 -16.21
N TYR A 693 5.19 -6.91 -15.57
CA TYR A 693 5.33 -8.07 -14.68
C TYR A 693 5.92 -9.27 -15.41
N ARG A 694 6.48 -10.21 -14.63
CA ARG A 694 7.00 -11.48 -15.13
C ARG A 694 6.51 -12.65 -14.29
N PRO A 695 6.23 -13.81 -14.91
CA PRO A 695 5.82 -15.00 -14.17
C PRO A 695 6.86 -15.48 -13.15
N LEU A 696 6.39 -16.16 -12.12
CA LEU A 696 7.21 -16.87 -11.14
C LEU A 696 7.08 -18.39 -11.34
N PRO A 697 7.82 -19.00 -12.29
CA PRO A 697 7.92 -20.44 -12.44
C PRO A 697 8.82 -21.00 -11.34
N PHE A 698 8.27 -21.85 -10.48
CA PHE A 698 9.01 -22.49 -9.40
C PHE A 698 9.40 -23.93 -9.77
N SER A 699 10.52 -24.37 -9.21
CA SER A 699 10.89 -25.77 -9.08
C SER A 699 11.19 -26.11 -7.62
N CYS A 700 11.41 -27.39 -7.33
CA CYS A 700 11.91 -27.86 -6.03
C CYS A 700 10.98 -27.69 -4.83
N ALA A 701 9.68 -27.76 -5.09
CA ALA A 701 8.65 -28.14 -4.13
C ALA A 701 7.71 -29.18 -4.76
N ARG A 702 6.97 -29.92 -3.93
CA ARG A 702 5.79 -30.69 -4.37
C ARG A 702 4.53 -30.01 -3.88
N VAL A 703 3.46 -30.09 -4.67
CA VAL A 703 2.18 -29.45 -4.41
C VAL A 703 1.01 -30.37 -4.60
N TRP A 704 -0.05 -30.12 -3.82
CA TRP A 704 -1.34 -30.80 -3.93
C TRP A 704 -2.44 -29.97 -3.26
N ASN A 705 -3.71 -30.23 -3.55
CA ASN A 705 -4.83 -29.48 -2.98
C ASN A 705 -4.90 -29.62 -1.45
N LEU A 706 -4.89 -28.49 -0.72
CA LEU A 706 -4.89 -28.44 0.75
C LEU A 706 -6.16 -29.04 1.39
N ALA A 707 -7.25 -29.19 0.63
CA ALA A 707 -8.47 -29.86 1.10
C ALA A 707 -8.35 -31.41 1.14
N GLN A 708 -7.29 -31.98 0.55
CA GLN A 708 -7.11 -33.43 0.40
C GLN A 708 -6.04 -34.00 1.35
N VAL A 709 -5.34 -33.16 2.12
CA VAL A 709 -4.22 -33.56 3.01
C VAL A 709 -4.69 -34.05 4.37
N ASN A 710 -3.93 -34.97 4.95
CA ASN A 710 -4.03 -35.42 6.34
C ASN A 710 -2.69 -35.35 7.09
N ALA A 711 -2.68 -35.79 8.35
CA ALA A 711 -1.54 -35.72 9.28
C ALA A 711 -0.35 -36.63 8.92
N GLN A 712 -0.53 -37.59 8.02
CA GLN A 712 0.37 -38.73 7.80
C GLN A 712 0.78 -38.90 6.34
N ASP A 713 0.61 -37.85 5.51
CA ASP A 713 0.81 -37.96 4.08
C ASP A 713 2.28 -38.12 3.67
N SER A 714 2.63 -39.36 3.32
CA SER A 714 3.55 -39.62 2.23
C SER A 714 3.17 -38.78 1.00
N LEU A 715 4.15 -38.28 0.25
CA LEU A 715 4.00 -37.37 -0.90
C LEU A 715 3.29 -37.98 -2.15
N VAL A 716 2.48 -39.02 -1.96
CA VAL A 716 1.64 -39.69 -2.97
C VAL A 716 0.47 -38.78 -3.36
N GLY A 717 0.06 -38.76 -4.63
CA GLY A 717 -1.00 -37.85 -5.11
C GLY A 717 -0.51 -36.43 -5.42
N SER A 718 0.75 -36.11 -5.10
CA SER A 718 1.32 -34.77 -5.26
C SER A 718 2.11 -34.58 -6.55
N THR A 719 2.05 -33.38 -7.10
CA THR A 719 2.79 -32.99 -8.31
C THR A 719 4.11 -32.34 -7.95
N LEU A 720 5.19 -32.69 -8.66
CA LEU A 720 6.47 -31.97 -8.60
C LEU A 720 6.34 -30.66 -9.37
N LEU A 721 6.76 -29.54 -8.78
CA LEU A 721 6.96 -28.31 -9.54
C LEU A 721 8.23 -28.43 -10.39
N ASP A 722 8.05 -28.34 -11.71
CA ASP A 722 9.10 -28.03 -12.68
C ASP A 722 8.63 -26.85 -13.52
N ARG A 723 9.19 -25.66 -13.27
CA ARG A 723 8.85 -24.39 -13.93
C ARG A 723 7.35 -24.05 -13.88
N MET A 724 6.72 -24.33 -12.74
CA MET A 724 5.27 -24.17 -12.53
C MET A 724 4.92 -23.11 -11.48
N GLY A 725 3.84 -22.38 -11.72
CA GLY A 725 3.17 -21.54 -10.72
C GLY A 725 2.10 -22.31 -9.92
N VAL A 726 1.67 -21.71 -8.81
CA VAL A 726 0.64 -22.26 -7.90
C VAL A 726 -0.60 -21.35 -7.87
N TYR A 727 -1.51 -21.53 -8.83
CA TYR A 727 -2.70 -20.68 -9.05
C TYR A 727 -3.99 -21.50 -9.11
N PHE A 728 -5.14 -20.81 -9.06
CA PHE A 728 -6.51 -21.35 -9.16
C PHE A 728 -6.98 -22.27 -8.02
N ALA A 729 -6.08 -22.94 -7.29
CA ALA A 729 -6.38 -23.75 -6.12
C ALA A 729 -5.53 -23.35 -4.89
N LYS A 730 -6.02 -23.68 -3.69
CA LYS A 730 -5.24 -23.52 -2.44
C LYS A 730 -4.37 -24.76 -2.24
N PHE A 731 -3.09 -24.65 -2.55
CA PHE A 731 -2.14 -25.76 -2.42
C PHE A 731 -1.58 -25.90 -1.00
N ALA A 732 -1.37 -27.13 -0.57
CA ALA A 732 -0.27 -27.50 0.31
C ALA A 732 1.00 -27.58 -0.53
N ILE A 733 2.08 -26.97 -0.05
CA ILE A 733 3.35 -26.83 -0.75
C ILE A 733 4.46 -27.29 0.20
N VAL A 734 5.18 -28.34 -0.18
CA VAL A 734 6.30 -28.88 0.60
C VAL A 734 7.58 -28.66 -0.20
N PRO A 735 8.51 -27.81 0.28
CA PRO A 735 9.83 -27.67 -0.33
C PRO A 735 10.53 -29.02 -0.32
N LEU A 736 11.13 -29.40 -1.44
CA LEU A 736 11.99 -30.58 -1.51
C LEU A 736 13.42 -30.25 -1.08
N TRP A 737 13.85 -29.01 -1.37
CA TRP A 737 15.24 -28.63 -1.23
C TRP A 737 15.65 -28.39 0.22
N SER A 738 16.75 -29.04 0.58
CA SER A 738 17.49 -28.96 1.84
C SER A 738 18.92 -28.49 1.55
N ALA A 739 19.65 -28.02 2.58
CA ALA A 739 21.06 -27.64 2.42
C ALA A 739 21.97 -28.83 2.02
N GLU A 740 21.54 -30.05 2.33
CA GLU A 740 22.27 -31.30 2.12
C GLU A 740 21.34 -32.39 1.58
N ALA A 741 21.83 -33.18 0.62
CA ALA A 741 21.18 -34.44 0.20
C ALA A 741 21.90 -35.66 0.77
N TYR A 742 21.13 -36.74 0.96
CA TYR A 742 21.59 -38.00 1.52
C TYR A 742 21.40 -39.16 0.51
N VAL A 743 22.30 -40.15 0.53
CA VAL A 743 22.27 -41.38 -0.27
C VAL A 743 22.61 -42.56 0.64
N ASP A 744 21.81 -43.64 0.66
CA ASP A 744 22.13 -44.81 1.48
C ASP A 744 22.13 -46.17 0.79
N GLY A 745 21.46 -46.32 -0.36
CA GLY A 745 21.43 -47.57 -1.13
C GLY A 745 20.23 -48.49 -0.85
N GLY A 746 19.29 -48.11 0.03
CA GLY A 746 18.15 -48.94 0.44
C GLY A 746 16.79 -48.23 0.33
N SER A 747 16.18 -48.22 -0.86
CA SER A 747 14.86 -47.62 -1.06
C SER A 747 13.74 -48.38 -0.31
N THR A 748 13.10 -47.66 0.60
CA THR A 748 11.85 -48.08 1.29
C THR A 748 10.89 -46.93 1.59
N CYS A 749 11.28 -45.66 1.39
CA CYS A 749 10.32 -44.55 1.29
C CYS A 749 9.38 -44.75 0.09
N PRO A 750 8.08 -44.40 0.19
CA PRO A 750 7.14 -44.47 -0.93
C PRO A 750 7.45 -43.52 -2.10
N VAL A 751 8.30 -42.50 -1.87
CA VAL A 751 8.76 -41.51 -2.85
C VAL A 751 10.25 -41.29 -2.61
N GLU A 752 11.07 -41.28 -3.66
CA GLU A 752 12.49 -40.95 -3.54
C GLU A 752 12.66 -39.45 -3.20
N VAL A 753 13.36 -39.17 -2.10
CA VAL A 753 13.65 -37.83 -1.59
C VAL A 753 15.03 -37.84 -0.93
N GLY A 754 15.79 -36.75 -1.06
CA GLY A 754 17.18 -36.68 -0.60
C GLY A 754 17.41 -36.54 0.90
N TRP A 755 16.47 -36.95 1.74
CA TRP A 755 16.47 -36.66 3.17
C TRP A 755 17.12 -37.77 3.99
N GLN A 756 17.70 -37.43 5.15
CA GLN A 756 18.29 -38.43 6.06
C GLN A 756 17.22 -39.33 6.70
N ASP A 757 16.09 -38.76 7.14
CA ASP A 757 15.03 -39.44 7.87
C ASP A 757 13.65 -39.26 7.20
N CYS A 758 12.92 -40.37 7.04
CA CYS A 758 11.63 -40.46 6.34
C CYS A 758 10.55 -40.84 7.36
N GLU A 759 9.59 -39.94 7.58
CA GLU A 759 8.67 -40.02 8.73
C GLU A 759 7.79 -41.28 8.78
N SER A 760 7.36 -41.63 10.00
CA SER A 760 6.58 -42.81 10.39
C SER A 760 7.19 -44.20 10.11
N SER A 761 8.18 -44.31 9.23
CA SER A 761 8.69 -45.60 8.73
C SER A 761 10.14 -45.93 9.12
N GLY A 762 10.98 -44.94 9.43
CA GLY A 762 12.35 -45.18 9.92
C GLY A 762 13.34 -45.65 8.84
N HIS A 763 13.12 -45.20 7.60
CA HIS A 763 13.99 -45.43 6.44
C HIS A 763 14.40 -44.07 5.83
N GLY A 764 15.16 -44.04 4.72
CA GLY A 764 15.68 -42.78 4.17
C GLY A 764 15.97 -42.80 2.66
N PRO A 765 17.21 -42.51 2.23
CA PRO A 765 17.48 -41.48 1.21
C PRO A 765 17.48 -41.98 -0.24
N TYR A 766 18.04 -41.20 -1.18
CA TYR A 766 18.21 -41.64 -2.57
C TYR A 766 18.89 -43.02 -2.65
N GLN A 767 18.36 -43.90 -3.52
CA GLN A 767 18.89 -45.26 -3.67
C GLN A 767 20.26 -45.29 -4.38
N THR A 768 20.55 -44.30 -5.21
CA THR A 768 21.83 -44.22 -5.94
C THR A 768 22.38 -42.79 -5.87
N VAL A 769 23.69 -42.67 -6.04
CA VAL A 769 24.37 -41.38 -6.14
C VAL A 769 23.95 -40.66 -7.43
N ASN A 770 23.59 -41.39 -8.48
CA ASN A 770 23.07 -40.81 -9.73
C ASN A 770 21.65 -40.24 -9.57
N ASN A 771 20.76 -40.90 -8.82
CA ASN A 771 19.42 -40.37 -8.56
C ASN A 771 19.51 -39.04 -7.80
N ALA A 772 20.44 -38.95 -6.83
CA ALA A 772 20.74 -37.70 -6.15
C ALA A 772 21.31 -36.63 -7.08
N LEU A 773 22.34 -36.96 -7.87
CA LEU A 773 23.01 -36.01 -8.77
C LEU A 773 22.11 -35.51 -9.92
N GLN A 774 21.04 -36.23 -10.26
CA GLN A 774 20.02 -35.81 -11.22
C GLN A 774 18.91 -34.93 -10.60
N ASP A 775 18.88 -34.77 -9.28
CA ASP A 775 17.90 -33.92 -8.60
C ASP A 775 18.49 -32.53 -8.34
N ASP A 776 17.90 -31.50 -8.94
CA ASP A 776 18.33 -30.12 -8.74
C ASP A 776 17.90 -29.52 -7.39
N CYS A 777 17.15 -30.27 -6.59
CA CYS A 777 16.50 -29.81 -5.38
C CYS A 777 17.26 -30.16 -4.10
N TRP A 778 18.53 -29.77 -4.03
CA TRP A 778 19.34 -29.75 -2.81
C TRP A 778 20.58 -28.85 -2.96
N GLY A 779 21.14 -28.44 -1.83
CA GLY A 779 22.25 -27.49 -1.74
C GLY A 779 23.63 -28.03 -2.19
N PRO A 780 24.74 -27.42 -1.76
CA PRO A 780 26.07 -27.74 -2.28
C PRO A 780 26.67 -29.05 -1.74
N ALA A 781 25.95 -29.88 -0.99
CA ALA A 781 26.50 -31.02 -0.25
C ALA A 781 25.71 -32.33 -0.45
N LEU A 782 26.46 -33.42 -0.68
CA LEU A 782 25.93 -34.77 -0.87
C LEU A 782 26.58 -35.74 0.11
N LEU A 783 25.81 -36.30 1.03
CA LEU A 783 26.25 -37.24 2.06
C LEU A 783 25.88 -38.67 1.66
N ILE A 784 26.90 -39.48 1.40
CA ILE A 784 26.75 -40.86 0.94
C ILE A 784 27.10 -41.81 2.10
N ARG A 785 26.23 -42.76 2.41
CA ARG A 785 26.44 -43.70 3.51
C ARG A 785 27.61 -44.64 3.22
N ALA A 786 28.21 -45.20 4.27
CA ALA A 786 29.24 -46.23 4.13
C ALA A 786 28.71 -47.45 3.36
N GLY A 787 29.30 -47.72 2.20
CA GLY A 787 28.76 -48.66 1.21
C GLY A 787 29.60 -48.72 -0.06
N HIS A 788 29.15 -49.49 -1.05
CA HIS A 788 29.80 -49.62 -2.35
C HIS A 788 28.77 -49.50 -3.48
N TYR A 789 28.74 -48.31 -4.08
CA TYR A 789 27.80 -47.88 -5.12
C TYR A 789 28.42 -48.16 -6.49
N LYS A 790 27.83 -49.09 -7.25
CA LYS A 790 28.48 -49.67 -8.43
C LYS A 790 28.31 -48.85 -9.71
N GLU A 791 27.58 -47.74 -9.64
CA GLU A 791 27.42 -46.82 -10.76
C GLU A 791 28.70 -46.02 -11.06
N SER A 792 28.84 -45.64 -12.33
CA SER A 792 29.64 -44.48 -12.71
C SER A 792 28.78 -43.23 -12.52
N ILE A 793 29.35 -42.18 -11.93
CA ILE A 793 28.68 -40.89 -11.71
C ILE A 793 29.24 -39.81 -12.64
N LEU A 794 28.40 -38.86 -13.03
CA LEU A 794 28.81 -37.59 -13.62
C LEU A 794 28.53 -36.48 -12.61
N VAL A 795 29.52 -35.61 -12.38
CA VAL A 795 29.38 -34.43 -11.52
C VAL A 795 29.76 -33.22 -12.38
N ASP A 796 28.75 -32.60 -12.96
CA ASP A 796 28.84 -31.41 -13.84
C ASP A 796 28.59 -30.09 -13.08
N ARG A 797 27.91 -30.16 -11.93
CA ARG A 797 27.72 -29.05 -10.98
C ARG A 797 28.62 -29.14 -9.73
N GLY A 798 28.84 -28.01 -9.07
CA GLY A 798 29.77 -27.89 -7.94
C GLY A 798 29.25 -28.47 -6.62
N VAL A 799 29.54 -29.75 -6.36
CA VAL A 799 29.06 -30.50 -5.16
C VAL A 799 30.21 -30.94 -4.24
N VAL A 800 30.02 -30.74 -2.94
CA VAL A 800 30.83 -31.27 -1.85
C VAL A 800 30.32 -32.66 -1.46
N ILE A 801 30.89 -33.70 -2.07
CA ILE A 801 30.59 -35.10 -1.71
C ILE A 801 31.30 -35.46 -0.40
N ARG A 802 30.56 -36.02 0.56
CA ARG A 802 31.04 -36.53 1.85
C ARG A 802 30.56 -37.95 2.08
N ALA A 803 31.27 -38.70 2.92
CA ALA A 803 30.79 -39.99 3.43
C ALA A 803 30.26 -39.82 4.86
N TYR A 804 29.13 -40.48 5.18
CA TYR A 804 28.65 -40.68 6.55
C TYR A 804 28.61 -42.17 6.90
N ASP A 805 28.42 -42.50 8.18
CA ASP A 805 28.57 -43.86 8.75
C ASP A 805 29.92 -44.57 8.49
N GLY A 806 30.92 -43.91 7.88
CA GLY A 806 32.23 -44.48 7.59
C GLY A 806 32.77 -44.09 6.21
N LYS A 807 32.95 -45.09 5.33
CA LYS A 807 33.54 -44.91 4.00
C LYS A 807 32.58 -45.39 2.90
N ALA A 808 32.18 -44.47 2.03
CA ALA A 808 31.58 -44.77 0.74
C ALA A 808 32.66 -45.10 -0.31
N VAL A 809 32.32 -45.94 -1.28
CA VAL A 809 33.08 -46.17 -2.52
C VAL A 809 32.10 -46.10 -3.69
N ILE A 810 32.48 -45.45 -4.78
CA ILE A 810 31.64 -45.23 -5.98
C ILE A 810 32.45 -45.72 -7.19
N GLY A 811 31.84 -46.52 -8.07
CA GLY A 811 32.49 -47.18 -9.20
C GLY A 811 32.68 -48.68 -9.01
N GLN A 812 33.75 -49.25 -9.59
CA GLN A 812 34.12 -50.68 -9.48
C GLN A 812 35.44 -50.88 -8.72
#